data_AF-A0A7X9XBQ4-F1
#
_entry.id   AF-A0A7X9XBQ4-F1
#
_cell.length_a   1.000
_cell.length_b   1.000
_cell.length_c   1.000
_cell.angle_alpha   90.00
_cell.angle_beta   90.00
_cell.angle_gamma   90.00
#
_symmetry.space_group_name_H-M   'P 1'
#
loop_
_entity.id
_entity.type
_entity.pdbx_description
1 polymer ?
#
loop_
_entity_poly.entity_id
_entity_poly.type
_entity_poly.pdbx_seq_one_letter_code
_entity_poly.pdbx_strand_id
1 'polypeptide(L)'
;MMKYLQNSNLFLIITLLFLSTTLSNAHEKCEKNVFVEKDGYVVFEAENTTLNDYWLVANSFDEDALGEGHIEYQGKNSYGSVVEESIITYKIQITNPGTYRVKWRSRNGKNAVKFDEENDSWLMVEAAEFYGIKASTNKKVNSDHHFMKMWIQDLNKWSWNCFGEHAGVNGMNVYARFDVPGVYEIKVSGRSKFHPIDRIALFQEGKGAVAMANATPAMELECEDDSFREFASARQYDIKQLDEKIVIDGEEETLWDYVSVEKGNYEVNEQAVTATDLSYTFKMAYDMENLYILANVIDDNVQEVDASSSKENGDAIELYFNQDNEHLENGAYDEGDVMLRLFYGDPAFKQYRSKKDINFDGFEYATSKTADGYLLEAKIPWTVILDDASNLELSKIGFEMSVLDRDINLVVENELNWANNTGINAAKEDTRKFGTIYLQEWTYNYPFKTDWEVIYVDSEDTKGVAENAIDDDMTTFWHTEWRDQKAAIPHEIQIDMKSEYVIEELHYYNRQDAYGPNGAIGEYEIYLSNSSSDWGEAVATGTLDWGSSLVENYKMLQKIVFDKPHTGQFLRIVALTEAQNNAEIPFTAAAEFYVVAERTDEVLSADLQQELQLKVYPNPASHQVYIQSKLGISNYKIFNSKMQNLQSGLLDQSQVIDLQKLPSGLYFLYLETNDRILVKKLYKK
;
A
#
# COMPACT_ATOMS: atom_id res chain seq x y z
N MET A 1 6.79 83.69 62.26
CA MET A 1 5.48 83.57 62.93
C MET A 1 4.92 82.21 62.51
N MET A 2 4.84 81.28 63.47
CA MET A 2 4.13 79.98 63.47
C MET A 2 4.53 78.88 62.45
N LYS A 3 4.48 77.57 62.74
CA LYS A 3 4.70 76.70 63.92
C LYS A 3 4.34 75.25 63.48
N TYR A 4 5.14 74.25 63.91
CA TYR A 4 4.89 72.77 63.97
C TYR A 4 4.75 71.97 62.64
N LEU A 5 5.58 70.96 62.30
CA LEU A 5 5.95 69.62 62.87
C LEU A 5 5.01 68.47 62.43
N GLN A 6 5.59 67.47 61.74
CA GLN A 6 5.44 65.98 61.81
C GLN A 6 4.02 65.37 61.86
N ASN A 7 3.63 64.26 61.20
CA ASN A 7 4.32 63.01 60.80
C ASN A 7 3.40 62.14 59.91
N SER A 8 4.04 61.35 59.04
CA SER A 8 3.78 59.94 58.63
C SER A 8 2.45 59.41 58.06
N ASN A 9 2.63 58.65 56.96
CA ASN A 9 1.81 57.57 56.37
C ASN A 9 0.61 57.92 55.47
N LEU A 10 0.85 58.00 54.15
CA LEU A 10 0.17 57.15 53.16
C LEU A 10 0.85 57.32 51.79
N PHE A 11 1.57 56.29 51.34
CA PHE A 11 2.02 56.16 49.95
C PHE A 11 0.97 55.34 49.19
N LEU A 12 0.74 55.72 47.92
CA LEU A 12 -0.02 55.01 46.89
C LEU A 12 -1.56 55.08 47.00
N ILE A 13 -2.19 55.80 46.05
CA ILE A 13 -3.36 55.41 45.23
C ILE A 13 -3.73 56.66 44.40
N ILE A 14 -3.08 56.82 43.24
CA ILE A 14 -3.62 57.57 42.08
C ILE A 14 -3.06 56.89 40.82
N THR A 15 -3.73 55.82 40.38
CA THR A 15 -3.81 55.35 38.99
C THR A 15 -4.70 54.11 38.98
N LEU A 16 -6.01 54.29 38.86
CA LEU A 16 -6.97 53.22 38.48
C LEU A 16 -8.37 53.85 38.38
N LEU A 17 -8.61 54.60 37.31
CA LEU A 17 -9.95 55.02 36.89
C LEU A 17 -9.84 55.62 35.49
N PHE A 18 -9.56 54.77 34.49
CA PHE A 18 -9.90 54.90 33.07
C PHE A 18 -9.40 53.66 32.33
N LEU A 19 -9.97 52.49 32.65
CA LEU A 19 -9.84 51.27 31.84
C LEU A 19 -10.96 50.31 32.24
N SER A 20 -12.18 50.65 31.85
CA SER A 20 -13.28 49.70 31.85
C SER A 20 -14.27 50.13 30.79
N THR A 21 -14.03 49.68 29.56
CA THR A 21 -15.03 49.21 28.58
C THR A 21 -14.33 48.99 27.24
N THR A 22 -14.65 47.86 26.60
CA THR A 22 -14.15 47.35 25.30
C THR A 22 -12.86 46.54 25.31
N LEU A 23 -12.79 45.50 26.14
CA LEU A 23 -12.35 44.19 25.65
C LEU A 23 -13.62 43.36 25.44
N SER A 24 -14.29 43.62 24.33
CA SER A 24 -15.19 42.62 23.75
C SER A 24 -14.27 41.62 23.07
N ASN A 25 -14.28 40.38 23.53
CA ASN A 25 -13.62 39.25 22.92
C ASN A 25 -13.84 39.27 21.39
N ALA A 26 -12.79 39.54 20.63
CA ALA A 26 -12.66 38.92 19.32
C ALA A 26 -12.10 37.52 19.59
N HIS A 27 -12.94 36.65 20.12
CA HIS A 27 -12.71 35.22 19.94
C HIS A 27 -13.04 35.01 18.47
N GLU A 28 -12.02 34.81 17.64
CA GLU A 28 -12.25 34.24 16.33
C GLU A 28 -13.09 32.98 16.56
N LYS A 29 -14.29 33.00 15.99
CA LYS A 29 -15.25 31.91 16.14
C LYS A 29 -14.74 30.83 15.21
N CYS A 30 -14.11 29.80 15.76
CA CYS A 30 -13.71 28.61 15.01
C CYS A 30 -14.90 28.05 14.23
N GLU A 31 -14.64 27.52 13.04
CA GLU A 31 -15.65 26.83 12.25
C GLU A 31 -15.99 25.50 12.92
N LYS A 32 -17.29 25.26 13.15
CA LYS A 32 -17.76 23.99 13.69
C LYS A 32 -18.03 23.03 12.55
N ASN A 33 -17.07 22.16 12.25
CA ASN A 33 -17.11 21.30 11.07
C ASN A 33 -16.64 19.85 11.35
N VAL A 34 -16.43 19.47 12.61
CA VAL A 34 -15.98 18.11 12.98
C VAL A 34 -16.90 17.44 14.00
N PHE A 35 -17.14 16.13 13.84
CA PHE A 35 -17.79 15.30 14.85
C PHE A 35 -16.75 14.72 15.80
N VAL A 36 -16.85 15.04 17.08
CA VAL A 36 -15.87 14.59 18.08
C VAL A 36 -16.30 13.26 18.68
N GLU A 37 -15.43 12.27 18.55
CA GLU A 37 -15.57 10.96 19.18
C GLU A 37 -15.59 11.06 20.71
N LYS A 38 -16.46 10.29 21.35
CA LYS A 38 -16.62 10.27 22.81
C LYS A 38 -16.69 8.83 23.30
N ASP A 39 -15.75 8.43 24.15
CA ASP A 39 -15.76 7.14 24.85
C ASP A 39 -15.86 5.91 23.90
N GLY A 40 -15.04 5.91 22.86
CA GLY A 40 -14.91 4.84 21.87
C GLY A 40 -16.01 4.82 20.80
N TYR A 41 -16.81 5.87 20.61
CA TYR A 41 -17.79 5.94 19.52
C TYR A 41 -18.06 7.36 19.01
N VAL A 42 -18.47 7.46 17.75
CA VAL A 42 -18.98 8.67 17.11
C VAL A 42 -20.20 8.30 16.27
N VAL A 43 -21.27 9.08 16.39
CA VAL A 43 -22.57 8.85 15.77
C VAL A 43 -23.08 10.20 15.30
N PHE A 44 -23.41 10.34 14.02
CA PHE A 44 -23.85 11.62 13.45
C PHE A 44 -24.92 11.41 12.38
N GLU A 45 -25.79 12.42 12.24
CA GLU A 45 -26.82 12.42 11.21
C GLU A 45 -26.18 12.63 9.84
N ALA A 46 -26.64 11.87 8.84
CA ALA A 46 -26.04 11.89 7.51
C ALA A 46 -26.29 13.23 6.78
N GLU A 47 -27.35 13.95 7.13
CA GLU A 47 -27.64 15.29 6.60
C GLU A 47 -26.74 16.40 7.18
N ASN A 48 -25.97 16.14 8.24
CA ASN A 48 -25.12 17.14 8.88
C ASN A 48 -23.75 17.27 8.19
N THR A 49 -23.76 17.58 6.89
CA THR A 49 -22.59 17.98 6.11
C THR A 49 -23.00 18.92 4.98
N THR A 50 -22.03 19.49 4.26
CA THR A 50 -22.29 20.22 3.03
C THR A 50 -22.66 19.23 1.93
N LEU A 51 -23.93 19.27 1.51
CA LEU A 51 -24.43 18.43 0.40
C LEU A 51 -24.19 19.11 -0.95
N ASN A 52 -23.88 18.30 -1.95
CA ASN A 52 -23.81 18.71 -3.35
C ASN A 52 -25.15 18.43 -4.09
N ASP A 53 -25.23 18.76 -5.37
CA ASP A 53 -26.45 18.64 -6.18
C ASP A 53 -26.95 17.18 -6.37
N TYR A 54 -26.16 16.18 -5.97
CA TYR A 54 -26.53 14.77 -6.04
C TYR A 54 -27.24 14.24 -4.80
N TRP A 55 -27.26 14.98 -3.69
CA TRP A 55 -27.87 14.55 -2.43
C TRP A 55 -28.95 15.51 -1.98
N LEU A 56 -30.08 14.92 -1.55
CA LEU A 56 -31.22 15.68 -1.03
C LEU A 56 -31.54 15.21 0.39
N VAL A 57 -31.76 16.14 1.32
CA VAL A 57 -32.41 15.82 2.60
C VAL A 57 -33.90 15.62 2.37
N ALA A 58 -34.40 14.44 2.72
CA ALA A 58 -35.78 14.03 2.48
C ALA A 58 -36.43 13.48 3.75
N ASN A 59 -37.76 13.48 3.75
CA ASN A 59 -38.62 12.82 4.75
C ASN A 59 -39.60 11.90 4.00
N SER A 60 -39.01 10.96 3.26
CA SER A 60 -39.72 10.13 2.28
C SER A 60 -40.59 9.03 2.86
N PHE A 61 -40.48 8.69 4.14
CA PHE A 61 -41.13 7.52 4.75
C PHE A 61 -42.14 7.91 5.85
N ASP A 62 -43.09 7.02 6.13
CA ASP A 62 -44.04 7.20 7.25
C ASP A 62 -43.37 6.97 8.62
N GLU A 63 -42.26 6.23 8.63
CA GLU A 63 -41.40 6.05 9.80
C GLU A 63 -40.32 7.13 9.79
N ASP A 64 -40.33 7.99 10.80
CA ASP A 64 -39.42 9.12 10.89
C ASP A 64 -37.94 8.68 10.91
N ALA A 65 -37.10 9.49 10.26
CA ALA A 65 -35.66 9.52 10.50
C ALA A 65 -35.38 9.94 11.96
N LEU A 66 -34.16 9.71 12.45
CA LEU A 66 -33.80 10.11 13.82
C LEU A 66 -33.41 11.60 13.91
N GLY A 67 -32.94 12.19 12.82
CA GLY A 67 -32.56 13.59 12.68
C GLY A 67 -33.66 14.49 12.09
N GLU A 68 -33.26 15.49 11.30
CA GLU A 68 -34.20 16.37 10.56
C GLU A 68 -34.74 15.71 9.29
N GLY A 69 -34.05 14.65 8.83
CA GLY A 69 -34.47 13.81 7.71
C GLY A 69 -33.41 12.74 7.45
N HIS A 70 -33.31 12.32 6.19
CA HIS A 70 -32.25 11.45 5.72
C HIS A 70 -31.76 11.94 4.36
N ILE A 71 -30.51 11.65 4.00
CA ILE A 71 -30.02 11.98 2.66
C ILE A 71 -30.44 10.90 1.66
N GLU A 72 -30.81 11.31 0.45
CA GLU A 72 -31.12 10.42 -0.68
C GLU A 72 -30.29 10.79 -1.91
N TYR A 73 -29.63 9.80 -2.50
CA TYR A 73 -28.89 10.01 -3.75
C TYR A 73 -29.85 10.21 -4.94
N GLN A 74 -29.71 11.31 -5.66
CA GLN A 74 -30.59 11.71 -6.77
C GLN A 74 -30.02 11.38 -8.15
N GLY A 75 -28.73 11.04 -8.22
CA GLY A 75 -28.06 10.72 -9.47
C GLY A 75 -28.53 9.42 -10.11
N LYS A 76 -27.93 9.07 -11.25
CA LYS A 76 -28.21 7.78 -11.92
C LYS A 76 -27.50 6.65 -11.19
N ASN A 77 -28.02 5.43 -11.36
CA ASN A 77 -27.35 4.22 -10.88
C ASN A 77 -25.95 4.09 -11.49
N SER A 78 -24.95 3.78 -10.66
CA SER A 78 -23.56 3.56 -11.07
C SER A 78 -23.00 2.28 -10.42
N TYR A 79 -23.06 1.15 -11.11
CA TYR A 79 -22.88 -0.16 -10.46
C TYR A 79 -21.45 -0.70 -10.41
N GLY A 80 -20.49 -0.05 -11.07
CA GLY A 80 -19.09 -0.48 -11.13
C GLY A 80 -18.06 0.64 -10.98
N SER A 81 -18.49 1.88 -10.76
CA SER A 81 -17.60 3.03 -10.57
C SER A 81 -18.18 3.98 -9.52
N VAL A 82 -17.28 4.62 -8.79
CA VAL A 82 -17.60 5.74 -7.90
C VAL A 82 -18.08 6.90 -8.76
N VAL A 83 -19.07 7.65 -8.27
CA VAL A 83 -19.53 8.89 -8.90
C VAL A 83 -18.82 10.02 -8.18
N GLU A 84 -17.65 10.40 -8.69
CA GLU A 84 -16.72 11.34 -8.05
C GLU A 84 -17.39 12.68 -7.70
N GLU A 85 -18.19 13.21 -8.62
CA GLU A 85 -18.92 14.46 -8.45
C GLU A 85 -20.05 14.41 -7.40
N SER A 86 -20.41 13.20 -6.96
CA SER A 86 -21.37 13.01 -5.87
C SER A 86 -20.71 12.82 -4.51
N ILE A 87 -19.38 12.86 -4.39
CA ILE A 87 -18.72 12.69 -3.09
C ILE A 87 -19.14 13.80 -2.14
N ILE A 88 -19.59 13.40 -0.95
CA ILE A 88 -19.75 14.26 0.23
C ILE A 88 -18.82 13.75 1.32
N THR A 89 -18.32 14.68 2.14
CA THR A 89 -17.29 14.39 3.14
C THR A 89 -17.77 14.76 4.54
N TYR A 90 -17.49 13.91 5.53
CA TYR A 90 -17.67 14.20 6.94
C TYR A 90 -16.30 14.20 7.60
N LYS A 91 -16.05 15.14 8.51
CA LYS A 91 -14.85 15.13 9.35
C LYS A 91 -15.19 14.57 10.73
N ILE A 92 -14.40 13.62 11.19
CA ILE A 92 -14.46 13.09 12.56
C ILE A 92 -13.15 13.36 13.29
N GLN A 93 -13.21 13.68 14.58
CA GLN A 93 -12.03 13.78 15.43
C GLN A 93 -11.99 12.56 16.33
N ILE A 94 -11.03 11.67 16.11
CA ILE A 94 -10.78 10.49 16.95
C ILE A 94 -9.85 10.91 18.09
N THR A 95 -10.36 10.85 19.31
CA THR A 95 -9.57 11.15 20.52
C THR A 95 -9.01 9.90 21.18
N ASN A 96 -9.66 8.76 20.96
CA ASN A 96 -9.26 7.45 21.45
C ASN A 96 -8.92 6.50 20.28
N PRO A 97 -7.63 6.36 19.90
CA PRO A 97 -7.21 5.46 18.84
C PRO A 97 -7.68 4.01 19.04
N GLY A 98 -7.82 3.28 17.95
CA GLY A 98 -8.22 1.87 17.95
C GLY A 98 -8.99 1.46 16.70
N THR A 99 -9.53 0.25 16.74
CA THR A 99 -10.37 -0.29 15.66
C THR A 99 -11.84 0.01 15.91
N TYR A 100 -12.47 0.69 14.95
CA TYR A 100 -13.87 1.05 14.96
C TYR A 100 -14.63 0.23 13.93
N ARG A 101 -15.77 -0.33 14.31
CA ARG A 101 -16.74 -0.89 13.37
C ARG A 101 -17.58 0.25 12.78
N VAL A 102 -17.75 0.24 11.46
CA VAL A 102 -18.54 1.24 10.73
C VAL A 102 -19.92 0.69 10.41
N LYS A 103 -20.95 1.48 10.70
CA LYS A 103 -22.36 1.15 10.46
C LYS A 103 -23.08 2.41 9.98
N TRP A 104 -23.96 2.26 9.00
CA TRP A 104 -25.00 3.26 8.73
C TRP A 104 -26.40 2.73 9.08
N ARG A 105 -27.29 3.62 9.51
CA ARG A 105 -28.73 3.38 9.60
C ARG A 105 -29.33 3.79 8.26
N SER A 106 -29.96 2.83 7.61
CA SER A 106 -30.46 2.98 6.26
C SER A 106 -31.66 2.04 6.03
N ARG A 107 -32.17 2.00 4.80
CA ARG A 107 -33.22 1.13 4.28
C ARG A 107 -33.19 1.19 2.75
N ASN A 108 -34.00 0.39 2.08
CA ASN A 108 -34.22 0.56 0.64
C ASN A 108 -34.99 1.86 0.34
N GLY A 109 -34.79 2.41 -0.86
CA GLY A 109 -35.54 3.57 -1.35
C GLY A 109 -37.06 3.35 -1.39
N LYS A 110 -37.82 4.46 -1.39
CA LYS A 110 -39.28 4.46 -1.18
C LYS A 110 -40.05 3.60 -2.19
N ASN A 111 -39.53 3.46 -3.40
CA ASN A 111 -40.20 2.74 -4.48
C ASN A 111 -39.66 1.32 -4.67
N ALA A 112 -38.66 0.90 -3.88
CA ALA A 112 -38.10 -0.44 -3.95
C ALA A 112 -39.17 -1.51 -3.64
N VAL A 113 -39.27 -2.48 -4.53
CA VAL A 113 -40.18 -3.63 -4.37
C VAL A 113 -39.37 -4.85 -3.92
N LYS A 114 -38.10 -4.93 -4.31
CA LYS A 114 -37.17 -6.00 -3.91
C LYS A 114 -36.11 -5.49 -2.96
N PHE A 115 -35.58 -6.40 -2.16
CA PHE A 115 -34.60 -6.09 -1.12
C PHE A 115 -33.25 -5.62 -1.68
N ASP A 116 -32.97 -5.87 -2.96
CA ASP A 116 -31.76 -5.51 -3.69
C ASP A 116 -31.95 -4.28 -4.60
N GLU A 117 -33.05 -3.55 -4.46
CA GLU A 117 -33.33 -2.31 -5.20
C GLU A 117 -33.10 -1.07 -4.30
N GLU A 118 -32.48 -0.02 -4.87
CA GLU A 118 -32.31 1.30 -4.21
C GLU A 118 -31.64 1.20 -2.81
N ASN A 119 -30.60 0.36 -2.67
CA ASN A 119 -30.19 -0.18 -1.37
C ASN A 119 -28.71 -0.04 -1.03
N ASP A 120 -27.94 0.66 -1.85
CA ASP A 120 -26.50 0.80 -1.66
C ASP A 120 -25.92 2.13 -2.15
N SER A 121 -24.83 2.51 -1.50
CA SER A 121 -23.96 3.65 -1.81
C SER A 121 -22.51 3.27 -1.52
N TRP A 122 -21.57 4.10 -1.96
CA TRP A 122 -20.14 3.91 -1.70
C TRP A 122 -19.73 4.60 -0.39
N LEU A 123 -18.86 3.95 0.38
CA LEU A 123 -18.26 4.47 1.61
C LEU A 123 -16.74 4.32 1.55
N MET A 124 -16.01 5.35 1.96
CA MET A 124 -14.59 5.29 2.24
C MET A 124 -14.32 5.96 3.59
N VAL A 125 -13.43 5.39 4.40
CA VAL A 125 -12.92 6.03 5.61
C VAL A 125 -11.42 6.20 5.44
N GLU A 126 -10.95 7.44 5.50
CA GLU A 126 -9.53 7.73 5.53
C GLU A 126 -8.99 7.40 6.92
N ALA A 127 -8.39 6.22 7.04
CA ALA A 127 -7.85 5.67 8.29
C ALA A 127 -6.55 4.93 7.98
N ALA A 128 -5.82 4.48 9.02
CA ALA A 128 -4.61 3.68 8.83
C ALA A 128 -4.92 2.33 8.14
N GLU A 129 -6.11 1.77 8.41
CA GLU A 129 -6.70 0.70 7.62
C GLU A 129 -8.21 0.91 7.48
N PHE A 130 -8.77 0.55 6.32
CA PHE A 130 -10.21 0.49 6.05
C PHE A 130 -10.54 -0.83 5.34
N TYR A 131 -11.25 -1.73 6.03
CA TYR A 131 -11.38 -3.12 5.58
C TYR A 131 -12.71 -3.76 5.97
N GLY A 132 -13.03 -4.87 5.30
CA GLY A 132 -14.16 -5.73 5.58
C GLY A 132 -13.72 -7.08 6.13
N ILE A 133 -14.46 -7.65 7.08
CA ILE A 133 -14.31 -9.04 7.52
C ILE A 133 -15.57 -9.82 7.17
N LYS A 134 -15.42 -10.89 6.38
CA LYS A 134 -16.50 -11.83 6.09
C LYS A 134 -16.71 -12.77 7.28
N ALA A 135 -17.80 -12.59 8.02
CA ALA A 135 -18.05 -13.34 9.25
C ALA A 135 -18.05 -14.87 9.10
N SER A 136 -18.42 -15.41 7.94
CA SER A 136 -18.46 -16.86 7.70
C SER A 136 -17.10 -17.50 7.46
N THR A 137 -16.11 -16.73 7.01
CA THR A 137 -14.78 -17.24 6.64
C THR A 137 -13.64 -16.56 7.41
N ASN A 138 -13.95 -15.52 8.18
CA ASN A 138 -12.99 -14.62 8.79
C ASN A 138 -12.03 -13.93 7.79
N LYS A 139 -12.36 -13.95 6.48
CA LYS A 139 -11.54 -13.31 5.45
C LYS A 139 -11.56 -11.80 5.62
N LYS A 140 -10.38 -11.21 5.88
CA LYS A 140 -10.14 -9.75 5.84
C LYS A 140 -9.95 -9.34 4.37
N VAL A 141 -10.60 -8.26 3.97
CA VAL A 141 -10.48 -7.66 2.64
C VAL A 141 -10.22 -6.18 2.84
N ASN A 142 -9.00 -5.75 2.56
CA ASN A 142 -8.63 -4.35 2.63
C ASN A 142 -9.29 -3.58 1.48
N SER A 143 -9.65 -2.35 1.78
CA SER A 143 -10.17 -1.33 0.87
C SER A 143 -9.44 -0.02 1.14
N ASP A 144 -8.18 -0.11 1.59
CA ASP A 144 -7.36 1.02 2.00
C ASP A 144 -7.31 2.02 0.83
N HIS A 145 -7.72 3.26 1.09
CA HIS A 145 -7.82 4.35 0.11
C HIS A 145 -8.79 4.11 -1.08
N HIS A 146 -9.64 3.08 -1.00
CA HIS A 146 -10.67 2.74 -1.99
C HIS A 146 -12.07 2.77 -1.38
N PHE A 147 -13.07 3.05 -2.22
CA PHE A 147 -14.47 2.95 -1.81
C PHE A 147 -14.91 1.49 -1.68
N MET A 148 -15.59 1.19 -0.57
CA MET A 148 -16.31 -0.04 -0.32
C MET A 148 -17.79 0.16 -0.59
N LYS A 149 -18.43 -0.78 -1.31
CA LYS A 149 -19.88 -0.74 -1.46
C LYS A 149 -20.50 -1.08 -0.12
N MET A 150 -21.30 -0.19 0.42
CA MET A 150 -22.12 -0.45 1.61
C MET A 150 -23.55 -0.67 1.16
N TRP A 151 -24.19 -1.72 1.64
CA TRP A 151 -25.55 -2.08 1.23
C TRP A 151 -26.42 -2.51 2.40
N ILE A 152 -27.73 -2.43 2.21
CA ILE A 152 -28.75 -2.91 3.15
C ILE A 152 -29.83 -3.72 2.42
N GLN A 153 -30.57 -4.59 3.11
CA GLN A 153 -31.64 -5.41 2.51
C GLN A 153 -32.91 -5.48 3.38
N ASP A 154 -33.02 -4.58 4.35
CA ASP A 154 -34.18 -4.50 5.24
C ASP A 154 -35.28 -3.62 4.62
N LEU A 155 -36.17 -4.27 3.86
CA LEU A 155 -37.33 -3.62 3.28
C LEU A 155 -38.26 -3.06 4.38
N ASN A 156 -38.79 -1.86 4.15
CA ASN A 156 -39.87 -1.24 4.91
C ASN A 156 -39.57 -0.85 6.37
N LYS A 157 -38.32 -0.87 6.83
CA LYS A 157 -37.94 -0.38 8.16
C LYS A 157 -36.55 0.23 8.14
N TRP A 158 -36.30 1.20 9.00
CA TRP A 158 -34.92 1.64 9.26
C TRP A 158 -34.12 0.56 9.97
N SER A 159 -32.86 0.38 9.59
CA SER A 159 -32.02 -0.67 10.14
C SER A 159 -30.53 -0.34 10.08
N TRP A 160 -29.78 -0.89 11.05
CA TRP A 160 -28.31 -0.88 11.10
C TRP A 160 -27.68 -2.13 10.46
N ASN A 161 -28.50 -2.99 9.85
CA ASN A 161 -28.08 -4.26 9.26
C ASN A 161 -27.45 -4.08 7.86
N CYS A 162 -26.43 -3.24 7.79
CA CYS A 162 -25.64 -3.00 6.61
C CYS A 162 -24.35 -3.82 6.56
N PHE A 163 -23.88 -4.05 5.35
CA PHE A 163 -22.68 -4.84 5.06
C PHE A 163 -21.87 -4.24 3.91
N GLY A 164 -20.57 -4.52 3.92
CA GLY A 164 -19.63 -4.15 2.88
C GLY A 164 -19.51 -5.19 1.78
N GLU A 165 -19.13 -4.74 0.58
CA GLU A 165 -18.61 -5.54 -0.52
C GLU A 165 -17.43 -4.84 -1.18
N HIS A 166 -16.34 -5.58 -1.37
CA HIS A 166 -15.13 -5.13 -2.05
C HIS A 166 -14.37 -6.33 -2.61
N ALA A 167 -13.63 -6.15 -3.72
CA ALA A 167 -12.82 -7.20 -4.36
C ALA A 167 -13.55 -8.56 -4.54
N GLY A 168 -14.84 -8.53 -4.90
CA GLY A 168 -15.66 -9.73 -5.11
C GLY A 168 -16.14 -10.44 -3.83
N VAL A 169 -15.78 -9.95 -2.65
CA VAL A 169 -16.23 -10.49 -1.36
C VAL A 169 -17.39 -9.66 -0.83
N ASN A 170 -18.57 -10.27 -0.72
CA ASN A 170 -19.80 -9.61 -0.30
C ASN A 170 -20.21 -9.99 1.14
N GLY A 171 -20.91 -9.12 1.85
CA GLY A 171 -21.56 -9.40 3.14
C GLY A 171 -20.57 -9.32 4.29
N MET A 172 -19.71 -8.30 4.28
CA MET A 172 -18.65 -8.10 5.25
C MET A 172 -19.08 -7.14 6.36
N ASN A 173 -18.57 -7.36 7.57
CA ASN A 173 -18.55 -6.35 8.62
C ASN A 173 -17.44 -5.36 8.31
N VAL A 174 -17.72 -4.05 8.35
CA VAL A 174 -16.75 -3.03 7.92
C VAL A 174 -16.09 -2.37 9.13
N TYR A 175 -14.80 -2.13 9.03
CA TYR A 175 -13.94 -1.61 10.09
C TYR A 175 -13.00 -0.53 9.56
N ALA A 176 -12.63 0.39 10.43
CA ALA A 176 -11.56 1.37 10.23
C ALA A 176 -10.63 1.36 11.46
N ARG A 177 -9.31 1.32 11.26
CA ARG A 177 -8.32 1.41 12.34
C ARG A 177 -7.66 2.78 12.34
N PHE A 178 -7.72 3.47 13.47
CA PHE A 178 -7.03 4.74 13.71
C PHE A 178 -5.90 4.50 14.69
N ASP A 179 -4.66 4.76 14.29
CA ASP A 179 -3.48 4.48 15.12
C ASP A 179 -3.08 5.68 16.00
N VAL A 180 -3.46 6.89 15.58
CA VAL A 180 -3.17 8.14 16.29
C VAL A 180 -4.44 8.97 16.50
N PRO A 181 -4.51 9.78 17.57
CA PRO A 181 -5.57 10.77 17.69
C PRO A 181 -5.45 11.79 16.56
N GLY A 182 -6.57 12.21 15.97
CA GLY A 182 -6.52 13.02 14.75
C GLY A 182 -7.89 13.35 14.18
N VAL A 183 -7.89 14.24 13.19
CA VAL A 183 -9.06 14.49 12.33
C VAL A 183 -8.97 13.64 11.07
N TYR A 184 -10.05 12.94 10.77
CA TYR A 184 -10.14 11.97 9.69
C TYR A 184 -11.38 12.24 8.83
N GLU A 185 -11.33 11.85 7.57
CA GLU A 185 -12.42 12.02 6.63
C GLU A 185 -13.19 10.72 6.39
N ILE A 186 -14.52 10.83 6.34
CA ILE A 186 -15.42 9.80 5.85
C ILE A 186 -16.03 10.33 4.56
N LYS A 187 -15.86 9.61 3.45
CA LYS A 187 -16.41 9.97 2.14
C LYS A 187 -17.55 9.05 1.77
N VAL A 188 -18.66 9.64 1.31
CA VAL A 188 -19.84 8.92 0.82
C VAL A 188 -20.11 9.35 -0.61
N SER A 189 -20.31 8.39 -1.51
CA SER A 189 -20.64 8.63 -2.93
C SER A 189 -21.86 7.83 -3.35
N GLY A 190 -22.65 8.37 -4.28
CA GLY A 190 -23.87 7.74 -4.75
C GLY A 190 -23.60 6.47 -5.56
N ARG A 191 -24.44 5.45 -5.37
CA ARG A 191 -24.40 4.22 -6.18
C ARG A 191 -25.77 3.86 -6.73
N SER A 192 -26.73 3.57 -5.85
CA SER A 192 -28.11 3.32 -6.23
C SER A 192 -28.96 4.57 -6.04
N LYS A 193 -29.64 4.99 -7.11
CA LYS A 193 -30.59 6.09 -7.09
C LYS A 193 -31.63 5.86 -5.98
N PHE A 194 -31.93 6.93 -5.25
CA PHE A 194 -32.86 7.00 -4.13
C PHE A 194 -32.49 6.19 -2.90
N HIS A 195 -31.27 5.66 -2.81
CA HIS A 195 -30.82 4.99 -1.59
C HIS A 195 -30.75 6.00 -0.41
N PRO A 196 -31.52 5.79 0.67
CA PRO A 196 -31.56 6.68 1.82
C PRO A 196 -30.49 6.33 2.87
N ILE A 197 -29.85 7.34 3.45
CA ILE A 197 -28.93 7.18 4.57
C ILE A 197 -29.37 8.16 5.66
N ASP A 198 -29.68 7.65 6.84
CA ASP A 198 -30.18 8.45 7.97
C ASP A 198 -29.05 8.82 8.93
N ARG A 199 -28.26 7.82 9.36
CA ARG A 199 -27.23 8.04 10.38
C ARG A 199 -26.00 7.21 10.12
N ILE A 200 -24.83 7.71 10.50
CA ILE A 200 -23.56 6.98 10.43
C ILE A 200 -22.99 6.85 11.85
N ALA A 201 -22.47 5.67 12.16
CA ALA A 201 -21.90 5.32 13.45
C ALA A 201 -20.57 4.58 13.27
N LEU A 202 -19.55 5.04 13.99
CA LEU A 202 -18.29 4.34 14.17
C LEU A 202 -18.16 4.03 15.65
N PHE A 203 -17.80 2.79 16.00
CA PHE A 203 -17.66 2.42 17.40
C PHE A 203 -16.64 1.30 17.63
N GLN A 204 -15.89 1.41 18.72
CA GLN A 204 -15.00 0.36 19.20
C GLN A 204 -15.78 -0.84 19.74
N GLU A 205 -15.07 -1.94 19.97
CA GLU A 205 -15.64 -3.15 20.57
C GLU A 205 -16.39 -2.83 21.89
N GLY A 206 -17.55 -3.46 22.08
CA GLY A 206 -18.41 -3.24 23.25
C GLY A 206 -19.27 -1.97 23.21
N LYS A 207 -18.99 -0.99 22.33
CA LYS A 207 -19.75 0.27 22.24
C LYS A 207 -20.94 0.22 21.28
N GLY A 208 -21.09 -0.83 20.49
CA GLY A 208 -22.14 -0.95 19.47
C GLY A 208 -23.58 -0.84 20.00
N ALA A 209 -23.86 -1.34 21.21
CA ALA A 209 -25.20 -1.23 21.80
C ALA A 209 -25.59 0.22 22.11
N VAL A 210 -24.62 1.06 22.47
CA VAL A 210 -24.84 2.49 22.70
C VAL A 210 -24.87 3.22 21.36
N ALA A 211 -23.87 3.03 20.51
CA ALA A 211 -23.75 3.75 19.25
C ALA A 211 -24.96 3.56 18.30
N MET A 212 -25.56 2.36 18.27
CA MET A 212 -26.69 2.04 17.40
C MET A 212 -28.07 2.19 18.07
N ALA A 213 -28.15 2.64 19.32
CA ALA A 213 -29.44 2.88 19.96
C ALA A 213 -30.10 4.15 19.41
N ASN A 214 -31.37 4.07 19.01
CA ASN A 214 -32.13 5.23 18.53
C ASN A 214 -32.18 6.39 19.54
N ALA A 215 -32.04 6.10 20.84
CA ALA A 215 -32.06 7.10 21.91
C ALA A 215 -30.70 7.80 22.12
N THR A 216 -29.62 7.30 21.50
CA THR A 216 -28.30 7.94 21.57
C THR A 216 -28.34 9.20 20.70
N PRO A 217 -28.10 10.40 21.28
CA PRO A 217 -28.04 11.63 20.51
C PRO A 217 -26.90 11.57 19.49
N ALA A 218 -27.14 12.07 18.28
CA ALA A 218 -26.06 12.36 17.34
C ALA A 218 -25.13 13.44 17.91
N MET A 219 -23.84 13.33 17.66
CA MET A 219 -22.88 14.38 17.96
C MET A 219 -23.19 15.61 17.09
N GLU A 220 -23.15 16.79 17.72
CA GLU A 220 -23.16 18.06 17.00
C GLU A 220 -21.75 18.37 16.46
N LEU A 221 -21.67 19.21 15.44
CA LEU A 221 -20.39 19.73 14.97
C LEU A 221 -19.76 20.61 16.05
N GLU A 222 -18.51 20.31 16.38
CA GLU A 222 -17.69 21.07 17.32
C GLU A 222 -16.56 21.76 16.56
N CYS A 223 -15.85 22.66 17.24
CA CYS A 223 -14.62 23.19 16.70
C CYS A 223 -13.55 22.11 16.78
N GLU A 224 -12.73 22.01 15.74
CA GLU A 224 -11.54 21.20 15.77
C GLU A 224 -10.62 21.62 16.92
N ASP A 225 -10.06 20.64 17.61
CA ASP A 225 -9.01 20.89 18.60
C ASP A 225 -7.66 20.88 17.89
N ASP A 226 -7.06 22.08 17.77
CA ASP A 226 -5.81 22.31 17.05
C ASP A 226 -4.64 21.44 17.55
N SER A 227 -4.71 20.88 18.77
CA SER A 227 -3.70 19.94 19.27
C SER A 227 -3.62 18.65 18.44
N PHE A 228 -4.66 18.29 17.69
CA PHE A 228 -4.66 17.14 16.79
C PHE A 228 -4.04 17.45 15.40
N ARG A 229 -3.63 18.70 15.14
CA ARG A 229 -2.89 19.10 13.94
C ARG A 229 -1.37 19.03 14.10
N GLU A 230 -0.87 18.56 15.25
CA GLU A 230 0.58 18.47 15.48
C GLU A 230 1.25 17.40 14.61
N PHE A 231 0.60 16.25 14.43
CA PHE A 231 1.12 15.14 13.66
C PHE A 231 0.33 14.94 12.37
N ALA A 232 1.01 14.52 11.31
CA ALA A 232 0.39 14.06 10.08
C ALA A 232 -0.43 12.79 10.31
N SER A 233 -1.17 12.40 9.27
CA SER A 233 -1.81 11.09 9.23
C SER A 233 -0.76 9.99 9.34
N ALA A 234 -1.09 8.90 10.02
CA ALA A 234 -0.24 7.72 10.14
C ALA A 234 -0.17 6.90 8.83
N ARG A 235 -0.25 7.55 7.66
CA ARG A 235 -0.14 6.90 6.35
C ARG A 235 1.20 6.17 6.26
N GLN A 236 1.14 4.94 5.77
CA GLN A 236 2.32 4.13 5.52
C GLN A 236 2.33 3.65 4.07
N TYR A 237 3.47 3.77 3.40
CA TYR A 237 3.72 3.13 2.11
C TYR A 237 4.67 1.96 2.31
N ASP A 238 4.23 0.75 1.94
CA ASP A 238 5.05 -0.45 1.96
C ASP A 238 5.85 -0.60 0.65
N ILE A 239 7.14 -0.32 0.71
CA ILE A 239 8.02 -0.36 -0.46
C ILE A 239 8.53 -1.78 -0.68
N LYS A 240 8.19 -2.36 -1.83
CA LYS A 240 8.70 -3.67 -2.26
C LYS A 240 10.11 -3.56 -2.82
N GLN A 241 10.89 -4.60 -2.56
CA GLN A 241 12.21 -4.74 -3.18
C GLN A 241 12.09 -5.38 -4.57
N LEU A 242 12.68 -4.76 -5.60
CA LEU A 242 12.73 -5.31 -6.95
C LEU A 242 13.98 -6.18 -7.19
N ASP A 243 13.89 -7.04 -8.19
CA ASP A 243 15.01 -7.86 -8.67
C ASP A 243 15.82 -7.18 -9.77
N GLU A 244 15.18 -6.27 -10.48
CA GLU A 244 15.75 -5.52 -11.60
C GLU A 244 15.79 -4.04 -11.25
N LYS A 245 16.76 -3.34 -11.87
CA LYS A 245 16.91 -1.89 -11.71
C LYS A 245 15.95 -1.20 -12.67
N ILE A 246 15.20 -0.25 -12.15
CA ILE A 246 14.39 0.67 -12.95
C ILE A 246 15.32 1.59 -13.75
N VAL A 247 15.00 1.79 -15.02
CA VAL A 247 15.75 2.67 -15.93
C VAL A 247 15.13 4.05 -15.84
N ILE A 248 15.93 5.05 -15.48
CA ILE A 248 15.43 6.42 -15.31
C ILE A 248 15.38 7.13 -16.65
N ASP A 249 14.21 7.14 -17.28
CA ASP A 249 13.95 7.82 -18.55
C ASP A 249 12.66 8.63 -18.59
N GLY A 250 11.84 8.56 -17.53
CA GLY A 250 10.62 9.34 -17.40
C GLY A 250 9.41 8.68 -18.06
N GLU A 251 9.49 7.39 -18.37
CA GLU A 251 8.39 6.57 -18.88
C GLU A 251 8.00 5.49 -17.86
N GLU A 252 6.72 5.12 -17.81
CA GLU A 252 6.28 4.03 -16.92
C GLU A 252 6.53 2.67 -17.58
N GLU A 253 7.47 1.89 -17.03
CA GLU A 253 7.71 0.50 -17.45
C GLU A 253 6.94 -0.54 -16.61
N THR A 254 6.90 -1.79 -17.09
CA THR A 254 6.15 -2.89 -16.44
C THR A 254 6.64 -3.21 -15.03
N LEU A 255 7.87 -2.83 -14.66
CA LEU A 255 8.36 -3.01 -13.29
C LEU A 255 7.52 -2.22 -12.27
N TRP A 256 6.90 -1.12 -12.68
CA TRP A 256 6.01 -0.32 -11.85
C TRP A 256 4.65 -0.97 -11.61
N ASP A 257 4.26 -2.00 -12.36
CA ASP A 257 3.01 -2.73 -12.14
C ASP A 257 3.06 -3.63 -10.89
N TYR A 258 4.26 -3.92 -10.37
CA TYR A 258 4.47 -4.82 -9.23
C TYR A 258 4.35 -4.13 -7.86
N VAL A 259 4.34 -2.80 -7.83
CA VAL A 259 4.27 -2.00 -6.61
C VAL A 259 2.95 -1.26 -6.49
N SER A 260 2.51 -1.06 -5.26
CA SER A 260 1.26 -0.36 -4.96
C SER A 260 1.29 1.07 -5.49
N VAL A 261 0.13 1.61 -5.89
CA VAL A 261 0.00 3.03 -6.20
C VAL A 261 -0.60 3.75 -5.01
N GLU A 262 -0.05 4.92 -4.68
CA GLU A 262 -0.56 5.83 -3.66
C GLU A 262 -0.90 7.19 -4.26
N LYS A 263 -1.65 8.02 -3.52
CA LYS A 263 -2.02 9.38 -3.95
C LYS A 263 -2.04 10.39 -2.81
N GLY A 264 -1.71 11.64 -3.14
CA GLY A 264 -1.92 12.77 -2.24
C GLY A 264 -3.37 13.21 -2.25
N ASN A 265 -3.91 13.54 -1.06
CA ASN A 265 -5.29 14.00 -0.92
C ASN A 265 -5.42 15.25 -0.03
N TYR A 266 -4.31 15.85 0.42
CA TYR A 266 -4.37 16.94 1.39
C TYR A 266 -3.93 18.26 0.77
N GLU A 267 -4.89 19.14 0.57
CA GLU A 267 -4.70 20.49 0.07
C GLU A 267 -4.14 21.40 1.15
N VAL A 268 -3.13 22.19 0.79
CA VAL A 268 -2.47 23.13 1.70
C VAL A 268 -3.23 24.46 1.82
N ASN A 269 -4.01 24.84 0.80
CA ASN A 269 -4.67 26.15 0.75
C ASN A 269 -6.19 26.05 0.98
N GLU A 270 -6.80 27.16 1.44
CA GLU A 270 -8.24 27.25 1.70
C GLU A 270 -9.13 27.19 0.43
N GLN A 271 -8.53 27.20 -0.76
CA GLN A 271 -9.27 27.04 -2.02
C GLN A 271 -9.23 25.58 -2.44
N ALA A 272 -10.42 25.03 -2.75
CA ALA A 272 -10.56 23.67 -3.20
C ALA A 272 -9.82 23.46 -4.53
N VAL A 273 -8.80 22.60 -4.52
CA VAL A 273 -8.08 22.17 -5.72
C VAL A 273 -8.95 21.15 -6.44
N THR A 274 -9.25 21.38 -7.72
CA THR A 274 -10.00 20.38 -8.49
C THR A 274 -9.05 19.31 -9.02
N ALA A 275 -9.52 18.06 -9.16
CA ALA A 275 -8.66 16.98 -9.65
C ALA A 275 -8.10 17.22 -11.08
N THR A 276 -8.74 18.11 -11.85
CA THR A 276 -8.28 18.55 -13.17
C THR A 276 -7.30 19.71 -13.12
N ASP A 277 -7.23 20.43 -12.01
CA ASP A 277 -6.30 21.54 -11.74
C ASP A 277 -4.98 20.96 -11.22
N LEU A 278 -5.06 20.18 -10.14
CA LEU A 278 -3.92 19.40 -9.67
C LEU A 278 -4.39 18.09 -9.03
N SER A 279 -3.79 16.98 -9.42
CA SER A 279 -3.81 15.72 -8.66
C SER A 279 -2.57 14.89 -8.98
N TYR A 280 -2.24 13.92 -8.14
CA TYR A 280 -1.13 13.03 -8.45
C TYR A 280 -1.31 11.63 -7.87
N THR A 281 -0.66 10.68 -8.51
CA THR A 281 -0.36 9.36 -7.95
C THR A 281 1.15 9.13 -7.92
N PHE A 282 1.61 8.23 -7.06
CA PHE A 282 3.00 7.81 -7.06
C PHE A 282 3.16 6.34 -6.68
N LYS A 283 4.29 5.80 -7.09
CA LYS A 283 4.77 4.46 -6.83
C LYS A 283 6.20 4.56 -6.30
N MET A 284 6.56 3.66 -5.41
CA MET A 284 7.90 3.51 -4.86
C MET A 284 8.33 2.05 -4.90
N ALA A 285 9.60 1.84 -5.22
CA ALA A 285 10.25 0.55 -5.21
C ALA A 285 11.69 0.70 -4.70
N TYR A 286 12.35 -0.37 -4.29
CA TYR A 286 13.76 -0.27 -3.92
C TYR A 286 14.63 -1.45 -4.35
N ASP A 287 15.93 -1.21 -4.44
CA ASP A 287 16.96 -2.26 -4.43
C ASP A 287 17.95 -2.01 -3.27
N MET A 288 18.99 -2.85 -3.15
CA MET A 288 19.96 -2.73 -2.04
C MET A 288 20.81 -1.45 -2.07
N GLU A 289 20.75 -0.67 -3.16
CA GLU A 289 21.57 0.52 -3.40
C GLU A 289 20.72 1.80 -3.52
N ASN A 290 19.49 1.71 -4.02
CA ASN A 290 18.66 2.85 -4.38
C ASN A 290 17.19 2.68 -3.99
N LEU A 291 16.56 3.82 -3.69
CA LEU A 291 15.12 4.04 -3.74
C LEU A 291 14.73 4.52 -5.14
N TYR A 292 13.63 4.00 -5.67
CA TYR A 292 13.03 4.43 -6.94
C TYR A 292 11.66 5.05 -6.68
N ILE A 293 11.33 6.13 -7.38
CA ILE A 293 10.04 6.82 -7.30
C ILE A 293 9.53 7.13 -8.70
N LEU A 294 8.27 6.84 -8.97
CA LEU A 294 7.53 7.30 -10.14
C LEU A 294 6.32 8.08 -9.67
N ALA A 295 6.15 9.31 -10.14
CA ALA A 295 5.00 10.15 -9.87
C ALA A 295 4.33 10.56 -11.18
N ASN A 296 3.02 10.36 -11.24
CA ASN A 296 2.16 10.83 -12.32
C ASN A 296 1.34 12.01 -11.81
N VAL A 297 1.59 13.20 -12.35
CA VAL A 297 0.95 14.45 -11.97
C VAL A 297 -0.01 14.87 -13.06
N ILE A 298 -1.26 15.10 -12.68
CA ILE A 298 -2.27 15.79 -13.48
C ILE A 298 -2.21 17.25 -13.09
N ASP A 299 -2.04 18.11 -14.09
CA ASP A 299 -1.79 19.53 -13.95
C ASP A 299 -2.27 20.23 -15.23
N ASP A 300 -3.18 21.20 -15.10
CA ASP A 300 -3.79 21.88 -16.24
C ASP A 300 -2.82 22.83 -16.96
N ASN A 301 -1.74 23.25 -16.32
CA ASN A 301 -0.77 24.19 -16.87
C ASN A 301 0.66 24.01 -16.34
N VAL A 302 1.28 22.92 -16.78
CA VAL A 302 2.67 22.59 -16.46
C VAL A 302 3.71 23.68 -16.83
N GLN A 303 4.47 24.15 -15.84
CA GLN A 303 5.59 25.08 -15.88
C GLN A 303 6.97 24.39 -15.78
N GLU A 304 7.72 24.43 -16.88
CA GLU A 304 9.05 23.83 -17.00
C GLU A 304 10.18 24.67 -16.34
N VAL A 305 11.07 24.00 -15.60
CA VAL A 305 12.36 24.56 -15.17
C VAL A 305 13.47 24.19 -16.13
N ASP A 306 14.08 25.21 -16.74
CA ASP A 306 15.24 25.08 -17.61
C ASP A 306 16.29 26.19 -17.35
N ALA A 307 17.33 26.25 -18.18
CA ALA A 307 18.39 27.25 -18.05
C ALA A 307 17.94 28.72 -18.23
N SER A 308 16.70 28.94 -18.68
CA SER A 308 16.11 30.24 -19.01
C SER A 308 14.96 30.67 -18.08
N SER A 309 14.40 29.74 -17.29
CA SER A 309 13.25 30.00 -16.41
C SER A 309 13.63 30.19 -14.93
N SER A 310 12.69 30.72 -14.14
CA SER A 310 12.85 30.92 -12.69
C SER A 310 12.49 29.64 -11.95
N LYS A 311 13.41 29.10 -11.15
CA LYS A 311 13.18 27.89 -10.35
C LYS A 311 12.03 28.02 -9.36
N GLU A 312 11.79 29.21 -8.82
CA GLU A 312 10.71 29.44 -7.84
C GLU A 312 9.31 29.31 -8.45
N ASN A 313 9.20 29.36 -9.78
CA ASN A 313 7.92 29.37 -10.49
C ASN A 313 7.71 28.11 -11.34
N GLY A 314 8.50 27.06 -11.14
CA GLY A 314 8.35 25.82 -11.87
C GLY A 314 7.67 24.76 -11.02
N ASP A 315 6.92 23.88 -11.66
CA ASP A 315 6.29 22.77 -10.96
C ASP A 315 7.35 21.80 -10.47
N ALA A 316 7.07 21.20 -9.33
CA ALA A 316 8.03 20.35 -8.69
C ALA A 316 7.37 19.36 -7.74
N ILE A 317 8.13 18.31 -7.46
CA ILE A 317 7.84 17.37 -6.40
C ILE A 317 8.89 17.57 -5.31
N GLU A 318 8.42 17.81 -4.09
CA GLU A 318 9.25 17.79 -2.89
C GLU A 318 9.13 16.44 -2.19
N LEU A 319 10.27 15.87 -1.87
CA LEU A 319 10.42 14.61 -1.16
C LEU A 319 11.11 14.90 0.17
N TYR A 320 10.49 14.47 1.26
CA TYR A 320 10.98 14.69 2.60
C TYR A 320 11.28 13.36 3.26
N PHE A 321 12.45 13.25 3.89
CA PHE A 321 12.91 12.04 4.55
C PHE A 321 13.39 12.34 5.96
N ASN A 322 12.92 11.51 6.90
CA ASN A 322 13.45 11.38 8.25
C ASN A 322 13.96 9.94 8.44
N GLN A 323 15.28 9.77 8.54
CA GLN A 323 15.93 8.47 8.37
C GLN A 323 15.55 7.41 9.43
N ASP A 324 15.20 7.81 10.65
CA ASP A 324 14.87 6.89 11.75
C ASP A 324 13.39 6.92 12.14
N ASN A 325 12.62 7.81 11.50
CA ASN A 325 11.20 8.03 11.78
C ASN A 325 10.94 8.48 13.24
N GLU A 326 11.93 9.06 13.92
CA GLU A 326 11.79 9.67 15.24
C GLU A 326 11.62 11.19 15.10
N HIS A 327 10.68 11.76 15.86
CA HIS A 327 10.43 13.21 15.83
C HIS A 327 10.93 13.86 17.11
N LEU A 328 11.68 14.95 16.97
CA LEU A 328 11.92 15.86 18.10
C LEU A 328 10.58 16.39 18.64
N GLU A 329 10.54 16.79 19.91
CA GLU A 329 9.32 17.30 20.56
C GLU A 329 8.69 18.48 19.79
N ASN A 330 9.53 19.35 19.23
CA ASN A 330 9.10 20.49 18.40
C ASN A 330 9.04 20.16 16.91
N GLY A 331 9.31 18.91 16.52
CA GLY A 331 9.36 18.41 15.15
C GLY A 331 10.49 18.96 14.28
N ALA A 332 11.38 19.79 14.83
CA ALA A 332 12.44 20.41 14.03
C ALA A 332 13.34 19.34 13.38
N TYR A 333 13.84 19.64 12.18
CA TYR A 333 14.78 18.76 11.50
C TYR A 333 16.03 18.52 12.36
N ASP A 334 16.59 17.33 12.31
CA ASP A 334 17.88 16.95 12.90
C ASP A 334 18.96 16.75 11.83
N GLU A 335 20.06 16.03 12.17
CA GLU A 335 21.19 15.82 11.26
C GLU A 335 20.88 14.82 10.13
N GLY A 336 19.93 13.92 10.34
CA GLY A 336 19.57 12.85 9.42
C GLY A 336 18.60 13.25 8.32
N ASP A 337 17.82 14.31 8.56
CA ASP A 337 16.72 14.71 7.71
C ASP A 337 17.16 15.34 6.38
N VAL A 338 16.40 15.03 5.32
CA VAL A 338 16.66 15.50 3.96
C VAL A 338 15.35 15.92 3.30
N MET A 339 15.34 17.11 2.70
CA MET A 339 14.37 17.49 1.68
C MET A 339 15.06 17.53 0.32
N LEU A 340 14.42 16.95 -0.69
CA LEU A 340 14.78 17.07 -2.10
C LEU A 340 13.63 17.73 -2.85
N ARG A 341 13.92 18.68 -3.73
CA ARG A 341 12.95 19.25 -4.66
C ARG A 341 13.39 18.94 -6.09
N LEU A 342 12.55 18.20 -6.80
CA LEU A 342 12.75 17.74 -8.17
C LEU A 342 11.77 18.48 -9.09
N PHE A 343 12.29 19.29 -10.00
CA PHE A 343 11.47 20.11 -10.88
C PHE A 343 11.03 19.34 -12.12
N TYR A 344 9.84 19.64 -12.63
CA TYR A 344 9.48 19.31 -14.00
C TYR A 344 10.39 20.07 -14.97
N GLY A 345 11.02 19.37 -15.92
CA GLY A 345 11.97 19.94 -16.87
C GLY A 345 13.38 19.37 -16.73
N ASP A 346 14.41 20.24 -16.74
CA ASP A 346 15.81 19.81 -16.79
C ASP A 346 16.29 19.25 -15.44
N PRO A 347 16.74 17.97 -15.40
CA PRO A 347 17.13 17.30 -14.17
C PRO A 347 18.40 17.86 -13.51
N ALA A 348 19.12 18.76 -14.18
CA ALA A 348 20.24 19.48 -13.58
C ALA A 348 19.80 20.45 -12.46
N PHE A 349 18.52 20.85 -12.39
CA PHE A 349 18.09 21.96 -11.53
C PHE A 349 17.57 21.62 -10.14
N LYS A 350 17.65 20.36 -9.69
CA LYS A 350 17.26 19.93 -8.34
C LYS A 350 17.78 20.81 -7.19
N GLN A 351 16.98 20.93 -6.14
CA GLN A 351 17.34 21.58 -4.88
C GLN A 351 17.28 20.57 -3.73
N TYR A 352 18.00 20.87 -2.66
CA TYR A 352 17.92 20.08 -1.43
C TYR A 352 18.13 20.94 -0.20
N ARG A 353 17.63 20.47 0.93
CA ARG A 353 17.93 21.00 2.27
C ARG A 353 18.30 19.83 3.17
N SER A 354 19.46 19.89 3.80
CA SER A 354 19.87 18.97 4.84
C SER A 354 20.92 19.62 5.73
N LYS A 355 21.08 19.09 6.96
CA LYS A 355 22.19 19.46 7.85
C LYS A 355 23.45 18.63 7.60
N LYS A 356 23.34 17.48 6.93
CA LYS A 356 24.48 16.65 6.53
C LYS A 356 24.99 17.01 5.13
N ASP A 357 26.26 16.74 4.90
CA ASP A 357 26.87 16.81 3.57
C ASP A 357 26.40 15.60 2.75
N ILE A 358 25.68 15.85 1.65
CA ILE A 358 25.11 14.80 0.81
C ILE A 358 26.00 14.56 -0.41
N ASN A 359 26.32 13.29 -0.70
CA ASN A 359 26.87 12.88 -1.98
C ASN A 359 25.74 12.42 -2.91
N PHE A 360 25.60 13.09 -4.06
CA PHE A 360 24.61 12.76 -5.09
C PHE A 360 25.16 11.84 -6.19
N ASP A 361 26.33 11.23 -6.02
CA ASP A 361 26.85 10.22 -6.95
C ASP A 361 25.83 9.09 -7.15
N GLY A 362 25.42 8.86 -8.40
CA GLY A 362 24.40 7.87 -8.77
C GLY A 362 22.95 8.34 -8.66
N PHE A 363 22.70 9.57 -8.19
CA PHE A 363 21.37 10.17 -8.22
C PHE A 363 20.96 10.54 -9.66
N GLU A 364 19.81 10.06 -10.10
CA GLU A 364 19.25 10.32 -11.42
C GLU A 364 17.75 10.62 -11.30
N TYR A 365 17.24 11.53 -12.12
CA TYR A 365 15.79 11.67 -12.33
C TYR A 365 15.51 12.17 -13.76
N ALA A 366 14.33 11.88 -14.26
CA ALA A 366 13.83 12.27 -15.57
C ALA A 366 12.37 12.68 -15.47
N THR A 367 11.91 13.51 -16.42
CA THR A 367 10.52 13.95 -16.50
C THR A 367 10.04 13.91 -17.94
N SER A 368 8.79 13.51 -18.15
CA SER A 368 8.15 13.52 -19.46
C SER A 368 6.79 14.20 -19.40
N LYS A 369 6.40 14.86 -20.50
CA LYS A 369 5.09 15.51 -20.58
C LYS A 369 4.01 14.48 -20.92
N THR A 370 2.89 14.49 -20.20
CA THR A 370 1.72 13.67 -20.52
C THR A 370 0.62 14.52 -21.16
N ALA A 371 -0.52 13.90 -21.50
CA ALA A 371 -1.65 14.62 -22.08
C ALA A 371 -2.27 15.63 -21.12
N ASP A 372 -2.29 15.29 -19.82
CA ASP A 372 -3.00 16.01 -18.77
C ASP A 372 -2.07 16.48 -17.64
N GLY A 373 -0.74 16.48 -17.87
CA GLY A 373 0.27 16.89 -16.88
C GLY A 373 1.68 16.37 -17.21
N TYR A 374 2.34 15.69 -16.26
CA TYR A 374 3.70 15.14 -16.43
C TYR A 374 3.99 13.88 -15.59
N LEU A 375 4.98 13.09 -16.03
CA LEU A 375 5.62 12.05 -15.22
C LEU A 375 6.94 12.56 -14.68
N LEU A 376 7.28 12.14 -13.46
CA LEU A 376 8.60 12.28 -12.87
C LEU A 376 9.06 10.92 -12.36
N GLU A 377 10.25 10.51 -12.77
CA GLU A 377 10.87 9.24 -12.38
C GLU A 377 12.25 9.50 -11.78
N ALA A 378 12.54 8.93 -10.60
CA ALA A 378 13.77 9.20 -9.86
C ALA A 378 14.40 7.94 -9.27
N LYS A 379 15.74 7.89 -9.32
CA LYS A 379 16.63 6.96 -8.60
C LYS A 379 17.45 7.72 -7.58
N ILE A 380 17.24 7.39 -6.31
CA ILE A 380 17.84 8.05 -5.16
C ILE A 380 18.70 7.03 -4.41
N PRO A 381 20.05 7.15 -4.45
CA PRO A 381 20.92 6.27 -3.68
C PRO A 381 20.58 6.32 -2.20
N TRP A 382 20.58 5.18 -1.50
CA TRP A 382 20.27 5.13 -0.07
C TRP A 382 21.20 5.99 0.77
N THR A 383 22.43 6.22 0.32
CA THR A 383 23.40 7.11 0.97
C THR A 383 23.01 8.59 0.95
N VAL A 384 22.04 8.99 0.10
CA VAL A 384 21.45 10.33 0.14
C VAL A 384 20.52 10.46 1.36
N ILE A 385 19.82 9.38 1.71
CA ILE A 385 18.75 9.37 2.73
C ILE A 385 19.31 8.91 4.08
N LEU A 386 20.04 7.80 4.10
CA LEU A 386 20.47 7.07 5.30
C LEU A 386 21.96 7.26 5.57
N ASP A 387 22.32 7.37 6.85
CA ASP A 387 23.72 7.36 7.29
C ASP A 387 24.31 5.93 7.29
N ASP A 388 23.46 4.92 7.51
CA ASP A 388 23.80 3.50 7.42
C ASP A 388 22.79 2.74 6.56
N ALA A 389 23.19 2.41 5.33
CA ALA A 389 22.42 1.59 4.40
C ALA A 389 22.84 0.10 4.43
N SER A 390 23.43 -0.39 5.52
CA SER A 390 23.87 -1.79 5.65
C SER A 390 22.74 -2.76 5.95
N ASN A 391 21.56 -2.28 6.38
CA ASN A 391 20.38 -3.08 6.69
C ASN A 391 19.11 -2.29 6.35
N LEU A 392 18.58 -2.51 5.14
CA LEU A 392 17.43 -1.75 4.64
C LEU A 392 16.10 -2.42 4.96
N GLU A 393 16.05 -3.75 4.90
CA GLU A 393 14.81 -4.49 5.11
C GLU A 393 14.23 -4.25 6.51
N LEU A 394 12.91 -4.13 6.57
CA LEU A 394 12.11 -3.84 7.76
C LEU A 394 12.39 -2.45 8.38
N SER A 395 13.13 -1.58 7.68
CA SER A 395 13.35 -0.20 8.13
C SER A 395 12.12 0.66 7.92
N LYS A 396 11.86 1.53 8.89
CA LYS A 396 10.85 2.59 8.83
C LYS A 396 11.56 3.92 8.68
N ILE A 397 11.16 4.69 7.69
CA ILE A 397 11.70 6.01 7.40
C ILE A 397 10.51 6.96 7.37
N GLY A 398 10.58 8.10 8.05
CA GLY A 398 9.56 9.13 7.94
C GLY A 398 9.58 9.73 6.54
N PHE A 399 8.42 9.84 5.91
CA PHE A 399 8.32 10.29 4.52
C PHE A 399 7.13 11.22 4.29
N GLU A 400 7.34 12.25 3.48
CA GLU A 400 6.28 13.10 2.93
C GLU A 400 6.59 13.42 1.45
N MET A 401 5.54 13.57 0.65
CA MET A 401 5.65 14.04 -0.72
C MET A 401 4.65 15.16 -0.98
N SER A 402 5.18 16.31 -1.39
CA SER A 402 4.38 17.48 -1.76
C SER A 402 4.53 17.76 -3.25
N VAL A 403 3.42 17.84 -3.98
CA VAL A 403 3.43 18.25 -5.39
C VAL A 403 3.02 19.71 -5.47
N LEU A 404 3.89 20.51 -6.07
CA LEU A 404 3.81 21.96 -6.19
C LEU A 404 3.34 22.31 -7.60
N ASP A 405 2.21 23.00 -7.70
CA ASP A 405 1.71 23.64 -8.92
C ASP A 405 2.02 25.14 -8.83
N ARG A 406 2.71 25.65 -9.85
CA ARG A 406 3.27 27.01 -9.91
C ARG A 406 2.81 27.76 -11.14
N ASP A 407 1.51 27.85 -11.29
CA ASP A 407 0.87 28.62 -12.34
C ASP A 407 1.21 30.12 -12.41
N ILE A 408 1.54 30.60 -13.61
CA ILE A 408 1.95 32.00 -13.90
C ILE A 408 0.91 33.05 -13.48
N ASN A 409 -0.36 32.68 -13.35
CA ASN A 409 -1.47 33.62 -13.12
C ASN A 409 -2.13 33.52 -11.74
N LEU A 410 -1.66 32.63 -10.84
CA LEU A 410 -2.27 32.45 -9.54
C LEU A 410 -1.65 33.34 -8.45
N VAL A 411 -2.50 33.82 -7.54
CA VAL A 411 -2.09 34.59 -6.35
C VAL A 411 -1.78 33.64 -5.17
N VAL A 412 -2.26 32.40 -5.24
CA VAL A 412 -2.09 31.33 -4.25
C VAL A 412 -1.66 30.09 -5.03
N GLU A 413 -0.50 29.54 -4.68
CA GLU A 413 0.14 28.41 -5.38
C GLU A 413 -0.43 27.10 -4.83
N ASN A 414 -0.99 26.23 -5.66
CA ASN A 414 -1.54 24.95 -5.21
C ASN A 414 -0.44 24.00 -4.74
N GLU A 415 -0.76 23.21 -3.72
CA GLU A 415 0.12 22.18 -3.20
C GLU A 415 -0.72 21.04 -2.61
N LEU A 416 -0.39 19.82 -3.02
CA LEU A 416 -1.00 18.60 -2.52
C LEU A 416 0.02 17.75 -1.77
N ASN A 417 -0.33 17.36 -0.55
CA ASN A 417 0.46 16.51 0.32
C ASN A 417 -0.06 15.07 0.37
N TRP A 418 0.86 14.14 0.61
CA TRP A 418 0.55 12.73 0.81
C TRP A 418 0.07 12.44 2.22
N ALA A 419 0.91 12.67 3.25
CA ALA A 419 0.58 12.29 4.63
C ALA A 419 0.19 13.48 5.50
N ASN A 420 0.71 14.68 5.20
CA ASN A 420 0.43 15.90 5.93
C ASN A 420 -1.01 16.40 5.72
N ASN A 421 -1.91 15.92 6.57
CA ASN A 421 -3.32 16.28 6.63
C ASN A 421 -3.63 17.41 7.63
N THR A 422 -2.60 18.08 8.14
CA THR A 422 -2.75 19.03 9.27
C THR A 422 -3.29 20.39 8.84
N GLY A 423 -3.39 20.65 7.53
CA GLY A 423 -3.69 21.98 6.98
C GLY A 423 -2.57 23.00 7.21
N ILE A 424 -1.41 22.57 7.69
CA ILE A 424 -0.23 23.41 7.94
C ILE A 424 0.91 22.95 7.04
N ASN A 425 1.32 23.79 6.09
CA ASN A 425 2.48 23.51 5.24
C ASN A 425 3.81 23.75 5.98
N ALA A 426 4.17 22.77 6.82
CA ALA A 426 5.37 22.81 7.63
C ALA A 426 6.32 21.62 7.40
N ALA A 427 6.07 20.73 6.41
CA ALA A 427 6.91 19.56 6.16
C ALA A 427 8.40 19.92 5.93
N LYS A 428 8.68 21.10 5.37
CA LYS A 428 10.04 21.66 5.21
C LYS A 428 10.83 21.97 6.50
N GLU A 429 10.16 21.99 7.64
CA GLU A 429 10.72 22.39 8.94
C GLU A 429 10.26 21.51 10.12
N ASP A 430 9.19 20.74 9.96
CA ASP A 430 8.53 19.95 11.00
C ASP A 430 8.31 18.50 10.52
N THR A 431 9.15 17.57 10.99
CA THR A 431 9.09 16.15 10.62
C THR A 431 7.85 15.45 11.15
N ARG A 432 7.14 16.02 12.15
CA ARG A 432 5.86 15.47 12.62
C ARG A 432 4.79 15.49 11.53
N LYS A 433 5.04 16.22 10.43
CA LYS A 433 4.18 16.27 9.25
C LYS A 433 4.40 15.09 8.28
N PHE A 434 5.24 14.12 8.63
CA PHE A 434 5.54 12.99 7.75
C PHE A 434 4.67 11.79 8.08
N GLY A 435 4.35 11.01 7.04
CA GLY A 435 3.92 9.63 7.18
C GLY A 435 5.14 8.72 7.32
N THR A 436 5.01 7.46 6.92
CA THR A 436 6.10 6.48 7.00
C THR A 436 6.24 5.70 5.70
N ILE A 437 7.44 5.49 5.20
CA ILE A 437 7.72 4.43 4.24
C ILE A 437 8.34 3.25 4.99
N TYR A 438 7.89 2.04 4.65
CA TYR A 438 8.35 0.79 5.25
C TYR A 438 9.00 -0.08 4.19
N LEU A 439 10.28 -0.37 4.33
CA LEU A 439 11.01 -1.22 3.39
C LEU A 439 10.67 -2.67 3.69
N GLN A 440 9.81 -3.28 2.87
CA GLN A 440 9.41 -4.65 3.09
C GLN A 440 10.60 -5.60 2.97
N GLU A 441 10.56 -6.67 3.74
CA GLU A 441 11.55 -7.73 3.65
C GLU A 441 11.40 -8.49 2.34
N TRP A 442 12.50 -8.80 1.66
CA TRP A 442 12.49 -9.74 0.56
C TRP A 442 12.86 -11.13 1.10
N THR A 443 11.87 -12.01 1.15
CA THR A 443 12.06 -13.41 1.55
C THR A 443 11.12 -14.28 0.74
N TYR A 444 11.68 -15.24 -0.02
CA TYR A 444 10.83 -16.30 -0.56
C TYR A 444 10.63 -17.39 0.48
N ASN A 445 9.36 -17.65 0.75
CA ASN A 445 8.93 -18.77 1.55
C ASN A 445 8.50 -19.92 0.62
N TYR A 446 9.34 -20.93 0.48
CA TYR A 446 9.00 -22.15 -0.25
C TYR A 446 8.56 -23.24 0.72
N PRO A 447 7.32 -23.74 0.60
CA PRO A 447 6.92 -24.96 1.29
C PRO A 447 7.83 -26.13 0.93
N PHE A 448 8.06 -27.05 1.87
CA PHE A 448 8.67 -28.33 1.49
C PHE A 448 7.74 -29.09 0.54
N LYS A 449 8.31 -29.60 -0.55
CA LYS A 449 7.58 -30.41 -1.54
C LYS A 449 7.57 -31.90 -1.23
N THR A 450 8.09 -32.31 -0.05
CA THR A 450 8.31 -33.72 0.30
C THR A 450 7.05 -34.58 0.31
N ASP A 451 5.87 -33.97 0.46
CA ASP A 451 4.57 -34.63 0.41
C ASP A 451 3.77 -34.31 -0.87
N TRP A 452 4.26 -33.40 -1.71
CA TRP A 452 3.62 -33.04 -2.97
C TRP A 452 3.55 -34.24 -3.92
N GLU A 453 2.50 -34.29 -4.71
CA GLU A 453 2.26 -35.39 -5.66
C GLU A 453 1.86 -34.82 -7.02
N VAL A 454 2.53 -35.27 -8.08
CA VAL A 454 2.03 -35.06 -9.45
C VAL A 454 0.84 -35.98 -9.66
N ILE A 455 -0.35 -35.40 -9.83
CA ILE A 455 -1.60 -36.16 -10.01
C ILE A 455 -1.97 -36.35 -11.49
N TYR A 456 -1.39 -35.54 -12.38
CA TYR A 456 -1.57 -35.66 -13.82
C TYR A 456 -0.41 -34.98 -14.56
N VAL A 457 0.00 -35.60 -15.66
CA VAL A 457 0.86 -35.01 -16.69
C VAL A 457 0.37 -35.50 -18.05
N ASP A 458 0.37 -34.64 -19.07
CA ASP A 458 -0.08 -35.04 -20.41
C ASP A 458 1.00 -35.83 -21.18
N SER A 459 2.28 -35.53 -20.92
CA SER A 459 3.44 -36.15 -21.58
C SER A 459 4.71 -36.13 -20.72
N GLU A 460 5.51 -37.19 -20.76
CA GLU A 460 6.82 -37.28 -20.10
C GLU A 460 7.78 -38.25 -20.82
N ASP A 461 9.08 -37.97 -20.79
CA ASP A 461 10.13 -38.92 -21.18
C ASP A 461 10.40 -39.88 -20.03
N THR A 462 10.74 -41.12 -20.40
CA THR A 462 11.22 -42.19 -19.51
C THR A 462 12.28 -41.80 -18.47
N LYS A 463 13.06 -40.74 -18.71
CA LYS A 463 14.06 -40.20 -17.77
C LYS A 463 13.74 -38.80 -17.27
N GLY A 464 12.84 -38.11 -17.94
CA GLY A 464 12.36 -36.78 -17.56
C GLY A 464 10.95 -36.89 -17.02
N VAL A 465 10.76 -37.69 -15.96
CA VAL A 465 9.45 -37.92 -15.35
C VAL A 465 8.95 -36.66 -14.64
N ALA A 466 7.64 -36.51 -14.54
CA ALA A 466 7.02 -35.30 -14.00
C ALA A 466 7.42 -34.98 -12.56
N GLU A 467 7.69 -35.99 -11.73
CA GLU A 467 8.10 -35.82 -10.33
C GLU A 467 9.42 -35.08 -10.17
N ASN A 468 10.29 -35.12 -11.19
CA ASN A 468 11.55 -34.37 -11.18
C ASN A 468 11.31 -32.86 -11.16
N ALA A 469 10.11 -32.36 -11.50
CA ALA A 469 9.82 -30.93 -11.46
C ALA A 469 9.52 -30.40 -10.05
N ILE A 470 9.47 -31.28 -9.05
CA ILE A 470 9.11 -30.95 -7.65
C ILE A 470 10.02 -31.66 -6.63
N ASP A 471 11.21 -32.11 -7.02
CA ASP A 471 12.07 -32.97 -6.18
C ASP A 471 13.18 -32.23 -5.41
N ASP A 472 13.31 -30.91 -5.59
CA ASP A 472 14.36 -30.06 -5.01
C ASP A 472 15.78 -30.42 -5.46
N ASP A 473 15.92 -31.06 -6.62
CA ASP A 473 17.17 -31.35 -7.31
C ASP A 473 17.24 -30.69 -8.70
N MET A 474 17.87 -29.52 -8.74
CA MET A 474 18.20 -28.80 -9.99
C MET A 474 19.01 -29.61 -11.04
N THR A 475 19.49 -30.81 -10.72
CA THR A 475 20.19 -31.70 -11.66
C THR A 475 19.26 -32.70 -12.36
N THR A 476 18.04 -32.89 -11.87
CA THR A 476 16.96 -33.61 -12.55
C THR A 476 16.04 -32.60 -13.26
N PHE A 477 15.13 -33.11 -14.10
CA PHE A 477 14.08 -32.30 -14.71
C PHE A 477 12.98 -33.18 -15.30
N TRP A 478 11.75 -32.70 -15.29
CA TRP A 478 10.68 -33.18 -16.16
C TRP A 478 10.96 -32.75 -17.60
N HIS A 479 10.64 -33.60 -18.57
CA HIS A 479 10.65 -33.26 -19.98
C HIS A 479 9.53 -34.04 -20.66
N THR A 480 8.72 -33.40 -21.50
CA THR A 480 7.72 -34.11 -22.31
C THR A 480 8.39 -35.13 -23.24
N GLU A 481 7.65 -36.13 -23.72
CA GLU A 481 8.27 -37.14 -24.58
C GLU A 481 8.77 -36.47 -25.88
N TRP A 482 10.04 -36.70 -26.21
CA TRP A 482 10.76 -36.02 -27.30
C TRP A 482 11.28 -36.98 -28.38
N ARG A 483 11.24 -38.30 -28.17
CA ARG A 483 11.78 -39.31 -29.10
C ARG A 483 10.74 -39.79 -30.11
N ASP A 484 9.78 -40.58 -29.64
CA ASP A 484 8.86 -41.35 -30.48
C ASP A 484 7.51 -40.65 -30.61
N GLN A 485 7.01 -40.06 -29.51
CA GLN A 485 5.75 -39.33 -29.48
C GLN A 485 6.00 -37.87 -29.12
N LYS A 486 6.12 -37.01 -30.13
CA LYS A 486 6.21 -35.56 -29.94
C LYS A 486 4.79 -34.98 -29.92
N ALA A 487 4.10 -35.16 -28.80
CA ALA A 487 2.75 -34.60 -28.64
C ALA A 487 2.78 -33.09 -28.90
N ALA A 488 1.75 -32.56 -29.54
CA ALA A 488 1.66 -31.12 -29.76
C ALA A 488 1.27 -30.43 -28.44
N ILE A 489 1.88 -29.27 -28.20
CA ILE A 489 1.46 -28.30 -27.19
C ILE A 489 -0.04 -27.93 -27.37
N PRO A 490 -0.80 -27.61 -26.30
CA PRO A 490 -0.35 -27.34 -24.93
C PRO A 490 0.07 -28.59 -24.14
N HIS A 491 1.04 -28.40 -23.25
CA HIS A 491 1.46 -29.40 -22.26
C HIS A 491 1.11 -28.94 -20.85
N GLU A 492 0.84 -29.87 -19.96
CA GLU A 492 0.45 -29.56 -18.60
C GLU A 492 0.96 -30.55 -17.56
N ILE A 493 1.17 -30.03 -16.35
CA ILE A 493 1.42 -30.77 -15.13
C ILE A 493 0.45 -30.29 -14.06
N GLN A 494 -0.13 -31.23 -13.31
CA GLN A 494 -1.05 -30.96 -12.19
C GLN A 494 -0.47 -31.57 -10.91
N ILE A 495 -0.40 -30.77 -9.87
CA ILE A 495 0.26 -31.09 -8.60
C ILE A 495 -0.77 -30.93 -7.48
N ASP A 496 -0.86 -31.93 -6.61
CA ASP A 496 -1.50 -31.85 -5.30
C ASP A 496 -0.46 -31.49 -4.25
N MET A 497 -0.53 -30.27 -3.72
CA MET A 497 0.40 -29.75 -2.71
C MET A 497 0.08 -30.24 -1.29
N LYS A 498 -0.94 -31.10 -1.12
CA LYS A 498 -1.43 -31.72 0.13
C LYS A 498 -1.95 -30.79 1.22
N SER A 499 -1.70 -29.49 1.11
CA SER A 499 -2.23 -28.44 1.97
C SER A 499 -2.79 -27.31 1.12
N GLU A 500 -3.72 -26.55 1.68
CA GLU A 500 -4.19 -25.32 1.05
C GLU A 500 -3.21 -24.18 1.37
N TYR A 501 -2.77 -23.49 0.33
CA TYR A 501 -1.81 -22.40 0.42
C TYR A 501 -2.40 -21.09 -0.08
N VAL A 502 -1.97 -19.96 0.50
CA VAL A 502 -2.05 -18.64 -0.12
C VAL A 502 -0.76 -18.44 -0.90
N ILE A 503 -0.88 -18.24 -2.21
CA ILE A 503 0.24 -18.23 -3.17
C ILE A 503 0.27 -16.89 -3.89
N GLU A 504 1.46 -16.30 -3.98
CA GLU A 504 1.70 -15.00 -4.61
C GLU A 504 2.48 -15.12 -5.92
N GLU A 505 3.40 -16.09 -6.00
CA GLU A 505 4.26 -16.29 -7.15
C GLU A 505 4.46 -17.79 -7.44
N LEU A 506 4.53 -18.13 -8.72
CA LEU A 506 5.07 -19.40 -9.19
C LEU A 506 6.45 -19.15 -9.81
N HIS A 507 7.44 -19.85 -9.31
CA HIS A 507 8.81 -19.80 -9.78
C HIS A 507 9.12 -21.03 -10.61
N TYR A 508 9.67 -20.80 -11.79
CA TYR A 508 9.98 -21.82 -12.76
C TYR A 508 11.47 -21.79 -13.11
N TYR A 509 12.08 -22.97 -13.02
CA TYR A 509 13.39 -23.22 -13.58
C TYR A 509 13.26 -24.25 -14.70
N ASN A 510 13.71 -23.88 -15.90
CA ASN A 510 13.88 -24.86 -16.95
C ASN A 510 15.06 -25.80 -16.62
N ARG A 511 15.20 -26.88 -17.39
CA ARG A 511 16.33 -27.82 -17.32
C ARG A 511 17.69 -27.12 -17.28
N GLN A 512 18.60 -27.65 -16.46
CA GLN A 512 19.89 -27.01 -16.13
C GLN A 512 21.10 -27.62 -16.85
N ASP A 513 20.91 -28.69 -17.63
CA ASP A 513 21.96 -29.36 -18.36
C ASP A 513 22.39 -28.56 -19.60
N ALA A 514 23.43 -29.02 -20.31
CA ALA A 514 24.05 -28.26 -21.41
C ALA A 514 23.33 -28.37 -22.77
N TYR A 515 22.27 -29.18 -22.87
CA TYR A 515 21.57 -29.44 -24.14
C TYR A 515 20.24 -28.67 -24.28
N GLY A 516 20.00 -27.68 -23.41
CA GLY A 516 18.92 -26.69 -23.58
C GLY A 516 19.14 -25.79 -24.80
N PRO A 517 18.23 -24.86 -25.09
CA PRO A 517 17.12 -24.39 -24.25
C PRO A 517 15.76 -25.08 -24.50
N ASN A 518 15.68 -26.01 -25.47
CA ASN A 518 14.44 -26.70 -25.84
C ASN A 518 13.63 -27.16 -24.62
N GLY A 519 12.33 -26.88 -24.64
CA GLY A 519 11.42 -27.16 -23.53
C GLY A 519 11.18 -25.97 -22.60
N ALA A 520 11.91 -24.86 -22.81
CA ALA A 520 11.61 -23.60 -22.14
C ALA A 520 10.17 -23.18 -22.41
N ILE A 521 9.40 -22.90 -21.37
CA ILE A 521 8.03 -22.41 -21.50
C ILE A 521 8.04 -21.00 -22.14
N GLY A 522 7.20 -20.79 -23.14
CA GLY A 522 6.91 -19.48 -23.72
C GLY A 522 5.66 -18.89 -23.10
N GLU A 523 4.52 -19.07 -23.76
CA GLU A 523 3.19 -18.69 -23.26
C GLU A 523 2.70 -19.71 -22.22
N TYR A 524 1.99 -19.23 -21.18
CA TYR A 524 1.52 -20.07 -20.09
C TYR A 524 0.12 -19.68 -19.57
N GLU A 525 -0.51 -20.64 -18.91
CA GLU A 525 -1.67 -20.43 -18.01
C GLU A 525 -1.42 -21.18 -16.70
N ILE A 526 -1.64 -20.49 -15.58
CA ILE A 526 -1.55 -21.06 -14.24
C ILE A 526 -2.94 -21.10 -13.62
N TYR A 527 -3.29 -22.23 -13.01
CA TYR A 527 -4.54 -22.40 -12.28
C TYR A 527 -4.27 -22.88 -10.87
N LEU A 528 -5.07 -22.38 -9.93
CA LEU A 528 -5.11 -22.85 -8.55
C LEU A 528 -6.54 -23.26 -8.22
N SER A 529 -6.69 -24.38 -7.51
CA SER A 529 -8.01 -24.88 -7.11
C SER A 529 -7.95 -25.64 -5.79
N ASN A 530 -9.11 -25.77 -5.14
CA ASN A 530 -9.33 -26.73 -4.06
C ASN A 530 -10.04 -28.01 -4.54
N SER A 531 -10.17 -28.16 -5.86
CA SER A 531 -10.70 -29.33 -6.53
C SER A 531 -9.67 -29.86 -7.52
N SER A 532 -9.46 -31.18 -7.54
CA SER A 532 -8.58 -31.85 -8.52
C SER A 532 -9.18 -31.95 -9.93
N SER A 533 -10.34 -31.35 -10.18
CA SER A 533 -11.06 -31.48 -11.46
C SER A 533 -11.79 -30.23 -11.93
N ASP A 534 -11.99 -29.25 -11.05
CA ASP A 534 -12.64 -27.98 -11.38
C ASP A 534 -11.63 -26.85 -11.18
N TRP A 535 -11.05 -26.37 -12.27
CA TRP A 535 -9.92 -25.44 -12.25
C TRP A 535 -10.32 -23.96 -12.29
N GLY A 536 -11.57 -23.66 -12.61
CA GLY A 536 -12.02 -22.27 -12.79
C GLY A 536 -11.26 -21.53 -13.89
N GLU A 537 -11.09 -20.22 -13.70
CA GLU A 537 -10.30 -19.36 -14.58
C GLU A 537 -8.82 -19.40 -14.19
N ALA A 538 -7.93 -19.13 -15.15
CA ALA A 538 -6.51 -19.02 -14.87
C ALA A 538 -6.25 -17.86 -13.88
N VAL A 539 -5.44 -18.12 -12.86
CA VAL A 539 -5.00 -17.10 -11.88
C VAL A 539 -3.85 -16.26 -12.44
N ALA A 540 -3.16 -16.76 -13.46
CA ALA A 540 -2.19 -15.99 -14.24
C ALA A 540 -2.09 -16.54 -15.66
N THR A 541 -1.95 -15.65 -16.63
CA THR A 541 -1.60 -15.98 -18.01
C THR A 541 -0.52 -15.02 -18.49
N GLY A 542 0.31 -15.42 -19.44
CA GLY A 542 1.37 -14.55 -19.91
C GLY A 542 2.36 -15.24 -20.84
N THR A 543 3.47 -14.55 -21.11
CA THR A 543 4.62 -15.07 -21.85
C THR A 543 5.86 -14.85 -21.00
N LEU A 544 6.67 -15.89 -20.83
CA LEU A 544 7.96 -15.76 -20.15
C LEU A 544 8.97 -15.08 -21.06
N ASP A 545 9.59 -14.01 -20.57
CA ASP A 545 10.68 -13.33 -21.25
C ASP A 545 12.03 -13.95 -20.87
N TRP A 546 12.73 -14.46 -21.88
CA TRP A 546 14.06 -15.04 -21.75
C TRP A 546 15.17 -14.05 -22.11
N GLY A 547 14.84 -12.78 -22.28
CA GLY A 547 15.72 -11.69 -22.67
C GLY A 547 16.28 -11.86 -24.10
N SER A 548 17.34 -11.10 -24.38
CA SER A 548 17.94 -11.05 -25.73
C SER A 548 18.61 -12.36 -26.20
N SER A 549 18.86 -13.32 -25.31
CA SER A 549 19.54 -14.58 -25.63
C SER A 549 19.03 -15.75 -24.78
N LEU A 550 17.99 -16.43 -25.27
CA LEU A 550 17.45 -17.63 -24.63
C LEU A 550 18.53 -18.69 -24.33
N VAL A 551 19.49 -18.90 -25.23
CA VAL A 551 20.56 -19.91 -25.06
C VAL A 551 21.47 -19.61 -23.86
N GLU A 552 21.63 -18.34 -23.50
CA GLU A 552 22.41 -17.94 -22.32
C GLU A 552 21.56 -17.92 -21.03
N ASN A 553 20.25 -17.72 -21.21
CA ASN A 553 19.33 -17.34 -20.15
C ASN A 553 18.37 -18.45 -19.71
N TYR A 554 18.24 -19.54 -20.46
CA TYR A 554 17.25 -20.60 -20.16
C TYR A 554 17.40 -21.24 -18.78
N LYS A 555 18.55 -21.07 -18.13
CA LYS A 555 18.82 -21.61 -16.79
C LYS A 555 18.37 -20.70 -15.65
N MET A 556 18.02 -19.45 -15.96
CA MET A 556 17.66 -18.46 -14.95
C MET A 556 16.26 -18.73 -14.41
N LEU A 557 16.01 -18.24 -13.19
CA LEU A 557 14.68 -18.23 -12.59
C LEU A 557 13.74 -17.41 -13.47
N GLN A 558 12.60 -18.00 -13.81
CA GLN A 558 11.45 -17.29 -14.37
C GLN A 558 10.39 -17.17 -13.28
N LYS A 559 9.81 -15.98 -13.13
CA LYS A 559 8.79 -15.72 -12.12
C LYS A 559 7.47 -15.42 -12.80
N ILE A 560 6.44 -16.10 -12.33
CA ILE A 560 5.06 -15.84 -12.69
C ILE A 560 4.41 -15.26 -11.45
N VAL A 561 4.41 -13.93 -11.38
CA VAL A 561 3.81 -13.18 -10.27
C VAL A 561 2.32 -13.04 -10.53
N PHE A 562 1.51 -13.28 -9.50
CA PHE A 562 0.06 -13.10 -9.61
C PHE A 562 -0.34 -11.65 -9.33
N ASP A 563 -1.43 -11.20 -9.96
CA ASP A 563 -2.00 -9.84 -9.76
C ASP A 563 -2.39 -9.56 -8.30
N LYS A 564 -2.64 -10.63 -7.55
CA LYS A 564 -2.91 -10.65 -6.11
C LYS A 564 -2.65 -12.07 -5.58
N PRO A 565 -2.55 -12.26 -4.26
CA PRO A 565 -2.49 -13.59 -3.68
C PRO A 565 -3.75 -14.43 -4.00
N HIS A 566 -3.56 -15.67 -4.43
CA HIS A 566 -4.63 -16.64 -4.70
C HIS A 566 -4.52 -17.86 -3.78
N THR A 567 -5.64 -18.53 -3.52
CA THR A 567 -5.66 -19.69 -2.60
C THR A 567 -5.95 -20.97 -3.35
N GLY A 568 -5.21 -22.05 -3.05
CA GLY A 568 -5.47 -23.38 -3.60
C GLY A 568 -4.59 -24.48 -3.01
N GLN A 569 -5.06 -25.72 -3.10
CA GLN A 569 -4.29 -26.93 -2.81
C GLN A 569 -3.72 -27.58 -4.08
N PHE A 570 -4.45 -27.48 -5.18
CA PHE A 570 -4.07 -28.04 -6.47
C PHE A 570 -3.51 -26.93 -7.36
N LEU A 571 -2.37 -27.22 -7.97
CA LEU A 571 -1.69 -26.36 -8.92
C LEU A 571 -1.70 -27.01 -10.30
N ARG A 572 -2.11 -26.27 -11.32
CA ARG A 572 -2.01 -26.71 -12.73
C ARG A 572 -1.25 -25.67 -13.51
N ILE A 573 -0.22 -26.12 -14.20
CA ILE A 573 0.66 -25.31 -15.03
C ILE A 573 0.49 -25.79 -16.45
N VAL A 574 0.07 -24.89 -17.34
CA VAL A 574 -0.12 -25.18 -18.77
C VAL A 574 0.89 -24.35 -19.55
N ALA A 575 1.76 -25.02 -20.30
CA ALA A 575 2.63 -24.41 -21.29
C ALA A 575 1.88 -24.37 -22.63
N LEU A 576 1.50 -23.17 -23.07
CA LEU A 576 0.78 -22.91 -24.32
C LEU A 576 1.70 -22.81 -25.53
N THR A 577 2.97 -22.47 -25.34
CA THR A 577 4.02 -22.51 -26.36
C THR A 577 5.37 -22.88 -25.76
N GLU A 578 6.28 -23.36 -26.61
CA GLU A 578 7.71 -23.42 -26.30
C GLU A 578 8.34 -22.05 -26.65
N ALA A 579 9.33 -21.60 -25.89
CA ALA A 579 9.87 -20.24 -25.94
C ALA A 579 10.40 -19.79 -27.32
N GLN A 580 10.82 -20.72 -28.18
CA GLN A 580 11.27 -20.42 -29.54
C GLN A 580 10.13 -20.46 -30.57
N ASN A 581 8.91 -20.82 -30.14
CA ASN A 581 7.70 -20.94 -30.95
C ASN A 581 7.91 -21.75 -32.25
N ASN A 582 8.59 -22.88 -32.12
CA ASN A 582 8.94 -23.75 -33.24
C ASN A 582 8.19 -25.08 -33.15
N ALA A 583 7.32 -25.35 -34.13
CA ALA A 583 6.47 -26.54 -34.16
C ALA A 583 7.23 -27.88 -34.20
N GLU A 584 8.53 -27.89 -34.53
CA GLU A 584 9.37 -29.10 -34.53
C GLU A 584 9.94 -29.47 -33.14
N ILE A 585 9.79 -28.55 -32.18
CA ILE A 585 10.16 -28.70 -30.77
C ILE A 585 8.96 -28.40 -29.86
N PRO A 586 7.82 -29.12 -30.01
CA PRO A 586 6.65 -28.94 -29.14
C PRO A 586 6.95 -29.60 -27.79
N PHE A 587 7.89 -29.07 -27.04
CA PHE A 587 8.38 -29.67 -25.82
C PHE A 587 8.18 -28.72 -24.66
N THR A 588 8.00 -29.29 -23.47
CA THR A 588 8.07 -28.57 -22.20
C THR A 588 9.01 -29.32 -21.27
N ALA A 589 9.84 -28.58 -20.54
CA ALA A 589 10.73 -29.12 -19.54
C ALA A 589 10.76 -28.22 -18.31
N ALA A 590 10.97 -28.82 -17.14
CA ALA A 590 11.12 -28.10 -15.89
C ALA A 590 12.10 -28.83 -14.98
N ALA A 591 13.17 -28.15 -14.57
CA ALA A 591 13.98 -28.62 -13.45
C ALA A 591 13.18 -28.48 -12.16
N GLU A 592 12.57 -27.32 -11.93
CA GLU A 592 11.83 -27.08 -10.69
C GLU A 592 10.68 -26.12 -10.88
N PHE A 593 9.57 -26.42 -10.19
CA PHE A 593 8.55 -25.47 -9.81
C PHE A 593 8.60 -25.22 -8.31
N TYR A 594 8.55 -23.95 -7.93
CA TYR A 594 8.38 -23.49 -6.56
C TYR A 594 7.19 -22.55 -6.47
N VAL A 595 6.50 -22.56 -5.33
CA VAL A 595 5.47 -21.57 -5.02
C VAL A 595 5.97 -20.71 -3.86
N VAL A 596 5.84 -19.39 -3.99
CA VAL A 596 5.99 -18.47 -2.86
C VAL A 596 4.66 -18.47 -2.12
N ALA A 597 4.62 -19.10 -0.94
CA ALA A 597 3.36 -19.40 -0.30
C ALA A 597 3.41 -19.52 1.23
N GLU A 598 2.26 -19.23 1.85
CA GLU A 598 1.98 -19.53 3.25
C GLU A 598 0.81 -20.51 3.35
N ARG A 599 0.84 -21.43 4.32
CA ARG A 599 -0.30 -22.32 4.55
C ARG A 599 -1.47 -21.53 5.13
N THR A 600 -2.69 -21.78 4.66
CA THR A 600 -3.87 -21.01 5.11
C THR A 600 -4.14 -21.11 6.61
N ASP A 601 -3.78 -22.24 7.24
CA ASP A 601 -3.91 -22.44 8.69
C ASP A 601 -2.91 -21.62 9.52
N GLU A 602 -1.79 -21.21 8.94
CA GLU A 602 -0.79 -20.34 9.58
C GLU A 602 -1.21 -18.86 9.49
N VAL A 603 -1.74 -18.44 8.33
CA VAL A 603 -2.22 -17.06 8.08
C VAL A 603 -3.37 -16.66 9.01
N LEU A 604 -4.23 -17.61 9.40
CA LEU A 604 -5.39 -17.36 10.25
C LEU A 604 -5.05 -17.23 11.76
N SER A 605 -3.79 -17.45 12.14
CA SER A 605 -3.32 -17.18 13.49
C SER A 605 -2.87 -15.72 13.59
N ALA A 606 -3.64 -14.91 14.32
CA ALA A 606 -3.54 -13.45 14.35
C ALA A 606 -2.24 -12.85 14.97
N ASP A 607 -1.18 -13.65 15.16
CA ASP A 607 0.06 -13.24 15.84
C ASP A 607 1.36 -13.51 15.02
N LEU A 608 1.29 -14.13 13.83
CA LEU A 608 2.52 -14.54 13.12
C LEU A 608 3.18 -13.46 12.24
N GLN A 609 2.44 -12.42 11.83
CA GLN A 609 3.05 -11.28 11.10
C GLN A 609 4.02 -10.45 11.94
N GLN A 610 4.09 -10.67 13.26
CA GLN A 610 5.07 -10.01 14.14
C GLN A 610 6.27 -10.91 14.52
N GLU A 611 6.34 -12.17 14.09
CA GLU A 611 7.29 -13.15 14.64
C GLU A 611 8.17 -13.94 13.65
N LEU A 612 8.07 -13.75 12.33
CA LEU A 612 9.07 -14.28 11.40
C LEU A 612 10.22 -13.28 11.17
N GLN A 613 10.86 -12.80 12.24
CA GLN A 613 12.05 -11.95 12.08
C GLN A 613 13.24 -12.78 11.64
N LEU A 614 13.41 -12.98 10.33
CA LEU A 614 14.66 -13.40 9.72
C LEU A 614 15.43 -12.17 9.27
N LYS A 615 16.60 -11.92 9.86
CA LYS A 615 17.50 -10.84 9.42
C LYS A 615 18.82 -11.43 8.95
N VAL A 616 19.26 -10.99 7.78
CA VAL A 616 20.59 -11.28 7.22
C VAL A 616 21.36 -9.98 7.20
N TYR A 617 22.39 -9.88 8.04
CA TYR A 617 23.10 -8.61 8.22
C TYR A 617 24.62 -8.79 8.39
N PRO A 618 25.44 -7.78 8.04
CA PRO A 618 25.07 -6.67 7.18
C PRO A 618 24.75 -7.19 5.77
N ASN A 619 23.78 -6.61 5.08
CA ASN A 619 23.51 -6.90 3.68
C ASN A 619 23.25 -5.57 2.99
N PRO A 620 24.18 -5.05 2.18
CA PRO A 620 25.35 -5.74 1.61
C PRO A 620 26.49 -6.11 2.57
N ALA A 621 27.08 -7.30 2.40
CA ALA A 621 28.18 -7.83 3.20
C ALA A 621 29.55 -7.73 2.53
N SER A 622 30.61 -7.60 3.33
CA SER A 622 32.00 -7.66 2.84
C SER A 622 32.69 -8.99 3.07
N HIS A 623 32.54 -9.63 4.23
CA HIS A 623 33.29 -10.87 4.54
C HIS A 623 32.42 -11.96 5.17
N GLN A 624 31.36 -11.57 5.87
CA GLN A 624 30.48 -12.48 6.58
C GLN A 624 29.09 -11.87 6.70
N VAL A 625 28.10 -12.73 6.90
CA VAL A 625 26.75 -12.36 7.32
C VAL A 625 26.35 -13.12 8.57
N TYR A 626 25.50 -12.48 9.35
CA TYR A 626 24.87 -13.00 10.55
C TYR A 626 23.40 -13.28 10.23
N ILE A 627 22.92 -14.42 10.70
CA ILE A 627 21.52 -14.81 10.61
C ILE A 627 20.91 -14.64 12.00
N GLN A 628 19.95 -13.73 12.10
CA GLN A 628 19.11 -13.63 13.28
C GLN A 628 17.73 -14.13 12.89
N SER A 629 17.31 -15.23 13.50
CA SER A 629 15.97 -15.78 13.27
C SER A 629 15.33 -16.22 14.59
N LYS A 630 14.01 -16.02 14.70
CA LYS A 630 13.20 -16.72 15.71
C LYS A 630 12.97 -18.19 15.34
N LEU A 631 13.17 -18.55 14.07
CA LEU A 631 13.07 -19.92 13.59
C LEU A 631 14.38 -20.67 13.82
N GLY A 632 14.26 -21.97 14.11
CA GLY A 632 15.42 -22.86 14.11
C GLY A 632 15.88 -23.10 12.67
N ILE A 633 17.00 -22.49 12.30
CA ILE A 633 17.65 -22.71 11.01
C ILE A 633 18.78 -23.71 11.19
N SER A 634 18.75 -24.79 10.41
CA SER A 634 19.68 -25.90 10.55
C SER A 634 20.77 -25.91 9.47
N ASN A 635 20.39 -25.65 8.22
CA ASN A 635 21.27 -25.67 7.07
C ASN A 635 21.17 -24.37 6.28
N TYR A 636 22.24 -24.06 5.55
CA TYR A 636 22.22 -23.04 4.52
C TYR A 636 22.85 -23.51 3.21
N LYS A 637 22.42 -22.90 2.11
CA LYS A 637 23.06 -23.00 0.80
C LYS A 637 23.13 -21.61 0.17
N ILE A 638 24.21 -21.30 -0.52
CA ILE A 638 24.37 -20.05 -1.28
C ILE A 638 24.44 -20.39 -2.76
N PHE A 639 23.55 -19.77 -3.52
CA PHE A 639 23.47 -19.91 -4.97
C PHE A 639 23.83 -18.59 -5.66
N ASN A 640 24.43 -18.66 -6.85
CA ASN A 640 24.49 -17.50 -7.74
C ASN A 640 23.17 -17.30 -8.51
N SER A 641 23.10 -16.27 -9.35
CA SER A 641 21.92 -16.00 -10.20
C SER A 641 21.55 -17.08 -11.22
N LYS A 642 22.42 -18.08 -11.41
CA LYS A 642 22.17 -19.25 -12.26
C LYS A 642 21.82 -20.50 -11.44
N MET A 643 21.46 -20.32 -10.18
CA MET A 643 21.16 -21.38 -9.22
C MET A 643 22.25 -22.45 -9.09
N GLN A 644 23.50 -22.08 -9.34
CA GLN A 644 24.63 -22.95 -9.06
C GLN A 644 24.97 -22.84 -7.57
N ASN A 645 24.93 -23.96 -6.86
CA ASN A 645 25.34 -24.02 -5.46
C ASN A 645 26.85 -23.74 -5.35
N LEU A 646 27.19 -22.67 -4.64
CA LEU A 646 28.58 -22.24 -4.42
C LEU A 646 29.09 -22.61 -3.03
N GLN A 647 28.20 -22.71 -2.05
CA GLN A 647 28.53 -22.98 -0.66
C GLN A 647 27.35 -23.61 0.06
N SER A 648 27.62 -24.56 0.95
CA SER A 648 26.60 -25.13 1.84
C SER A 648 27.20 -25.48 3.19
N GLY A 649 26.40 -25.48 4.24
CA GLY A 649 26.85 -25.85 5.57
C GLY A 649 25.73 -25.93 6.59
N LEU A 650 26.09 -26.39 7.79
CA LEU A 650 25.24 -26.30 8.97
C LEU A 650 25.34 -24.90 9.56
N LEU A 651 24.23 -24.30 9.97
CA LEU A 651 24.27 -23.10 10.80
C LEU A 651 24.55 -23.53 12.23
N ASP A 652 25.72 -23.16 12.75
CA ASP A 652 26.08 -23.42 14.13
C ASP A 652 25.43 -22.39 15.10
N GLN A 653 25.72 -22.51 16.40
CA GLN A 653 25.18 -21.59 17.40
C GLN A 653 25.61 -20.13 17.22
N SER A 654 26.69 -19.87 16.44
CA SER A 654 27.13 -18.50 16.16
C SER A 654 26.28 -17.83 15.07
N GLN A 655 25.53 -18.62 14.28
CA GLN A 655 24.68 -18.15 13.20
C GLN A 655 25.42 -17.26 12.18
N VAL A 656 26.70 -17.54 11.94
CA VAL A 656 27.57 -16.78 11.01
C VAL A 656 27.83 -17.58 9.74
N ILE A 657 27.79 -16.90 8.59
CA ILE A 657 28.20 -17.45 7.30
C ILE A 657 29.38 -16.64 6.77
N ASP A 658 30.50 -17.32 6.52
CA ASP A 658 31.69 -16.74 5.89
C ASP A 658 31.50 -16.63 4.36
N LEU A 659 31.78 -15.46 3.82
CA LEU A 659 31.65 -15.11 2.40
C LEU A 659 33.00 -14.75 1.75
N GLN A 660 34.12 -14.86 2.47
CA GLN A 660 35.44 -14.42 1.97
C GLN A 660 35.84 -15.05 0.63
N LYS A 661 35.36 -16.26 0.34
CA LYS A 661 35.67 -16.99 -0.89
C LYS A 661 34.73 -16.66 -2.06
N LEU A 662 33.66 -15.92 -1.80
CA LEU A 662 32.71 -15.52 -2.84
C LEU A 662 33.16 -14.18 -3.46
N PRO A 663 33.17 -14.05 -4.80
CA PRO A 663 33.40 -12.78 -5.45
C PRO A 663 32.28 -11.77 -5.16
N SER A 664 32.52 -10.48 -5.42
CA SER A 664 31.48 -9.46 -5.35
C SER A 664 30.33 -9.78 -6.31
N GLY A 665 29.09 -9.59 -5.88
CA GLY A 665 27.89 -9.88 -6.66
C GLY A 665 26.66 -10.24 -5.83
N LEU A 666 25.55 -10.50 -6.54
CA LEU A 666 24.28 -10.95 -5.98
C LEU A 666 24.25 -12.47 -5.84
N TYR A 667 23.75 -12.94 -4.70
CA TYR A 667 23.56 -14.33 -4.36
C TYR A 667 22.18 -14.56 -3.74
N PHE A 668 21.76 -15.82 -3.70
CA PHE A 668 20.55 -16.28 -3.02
C PHE A 668 20.93 -17.21 -1.88
N LEU A 669 20.59 -16.81 -0.66
CA LEU A 669 20.86 -17.55 0.56
C LEU A 669 19.60 -18.35 0.94
N TYR A 670 19.67 -19.67 0.76
CA TYR A 670 18.65 -20.61 1.17
C TYR A 670 18.92 -21.02 2.61
N LEU A 671 17.91 -20.92 3.47
CA LEU A 671 17.93 -21.25 4.88
C LEU A 671 16.84 -22.26 5.16
N GLU A 672 17.23 -23.46 5.58
CA GLU A 672 16.30 -24.57 5.83
C GLU A 672 15.84 -24.53 7.30
N THR A 673 14.52 -24.43 7.49
CA THR A 673 13.85 -24.53 8.79
C THR A 673 13.36 -25.97 9.02
N ASN A 674 12.50 -26.19 10.02
CA ASN A 674 11.86 -27.49 10.24
C ASN A 674 10.73 -27.81 9.24
N ASP A 675 10.18 -26.81 8.55
CA ASP A 675 8.95 -26.94 7.76
C ASP A 675 8.95 -26.20 6.41
N ARG A 676 9.94 -25.34 6.16
CA ARG A 676 10.04 -24.55 4.93
C ARG A 676 11.48 -24.19 4.58
N ILE A 677 11.66 -23.64 3.38
CA ILE A 677 12.90 -23.02 2.94
C ILE A 677 12.65 -21.51 2.84
N LEU A 678 13.49 -20.73 3.53
CA LEU A 678 13.51 -19.29 3.41
C LEU A 678 14.65 -18.87 2.50
N VAL A 679 14.38 -18.08 1.47
CA VAL A 679 15.40 -17.57 0.54
C VAL A 679 15.55 -16.08 0.70
N LYS A 680 16.77 -15.61 0.95
CA LYS A 680 17.14 -14.19 1.08
C LYS A 680 18.07 -13.78 -0.05
N LYS A 681 17.92 -12.55 -0.55
CA LYS A 681 18.95 -11.91 -1.37
C LYS A 681 20.16 -11.62 -0.51
N LEU A 682 21.34 -11.87 -1.05
CA LEU A 682 22.60 -11.60 -0.40
C LEU A 682 23.53 -10.86 -1.36
N TYR A 683 23.89 -9.63 -1.05
CA TYR A 683 24.82 -8.86 -1.85
C TYR A 683 26.21 -8.87 -1.21
N LYS A 684 27.20 -9.36 -1.94
CA LYS A 684 28.62 -9.32 -1.55
C LYS A 684 29.29 -8.12 -2.23
N LYS A 685 29.83 -7.20 -1.42
CA LYS A 685 30.67 -6.08 -1.86
C LYS A 685 32.05 -6.55 -2.30
#